data_AF-A0AA88PSU7-F1
#
_entry.id   AF-A0AA88PSU7-F1
#
_cell.length_a   1.000
_cell.length_b   1.000
_cell.length_c   1.000
_cell.angle_alpha   90.00
_cell.angle_beta   90.00
_cell.angle_gamma   90.00
#
_symmetry.space_group_name_H-M   'P 1'
#
loop_
_entity.id
_entity.type
_entity.pdbx_description
1 polymer ?
#
loop_
_entity_poly.entity_id
_entity_poly.type
_entity_poly.pdbx_seq_one_letter_code
_entity_poly.pdbx_strand_id
1 'polypeptide(L)'
;MALTMGLMETRLLLLLLALFVFEVACTQRSAPRVNLAFKELMDTRTARPFSFSFNTSDYRILHVDPDQGRLYLGSREYLVSLDMQNINKEPLIIHWPAPAQRKGECQMTGKGRHGECANFVRLIEPWNRTHLYTCGTGAYKPICTFINRGWRAEDYLFRLVPGYVDSGKGKCSYDPNQENVAALINGNLYAGVPVDFMSTDPGIFRTMGSRPAVRSEQYDSRWLNEPVFVHMKQIPDSAEKNDDKLYFFFREKSLDSGAGASPSVLARVGRVCLNDEGGQKSLVNKWTTFLKARLVCSVMGDDGVETFFDELRDVFIQPTQDERNPVVYGVFSTSGSVFKGSAVCVYSMADIRNVFNGPFAHKHGHNYQWTTYTGKIPYPRPGTCPGGTFTPGLKSTKEFSDEAVNFIRAHPLMYHPVYPIHKRPLVVRSGVDYRFTTIAVDQVDAVDGRYEVLFLGTDHGTVQKVIVLPKDPTTVEELTLEEVEVFRTPAPVKTMYISAKRQQLYASSEAGLTQVSLHRCGVYGKACSDCCLARDPYCAWDGENCSAFTQATKRRSRRQDVKHGDPLRQCRGYNAKVERRLQEKVQFGVEGSSTFLECVPRSPQATIKWLYQKEGRRKVLNREGEVLKTPQGVLLKTLTKLDAGLYHCLATENNFKHTLARVSLRILDRDIAVALTTPDEEEEAPRSHHKNHQQHPAPPTPALLLESEMRLIQQYCQSYWEQLTAGGNSQADLPRRTNRRHTEALKASGE
;
A
#
# COMPACT_ATOMS: atom_id res chain seq x y z
N MET A 1 48.21 23.20 -14.67
CA MET A 1 47.25 23.24 -13.54
C MET A 1 45.88 23.81 -13.92
N ALA A 2 45.78 24.88 -14.73
CA ALA A 2 44.47 25.40 -15.15
C ALA A 2 43.67 24.48 -16.10
N LEU A 3 44.34 23.83 -17.07
CA LEU A 3 43.68 22.89 -18.00
C LEU A 3 43.17 21.59 -17.32
N THR A 4 43.82 21.15 -16.25
CA THR A 4 43.42 19.95 -15.50
C THR A 4 42.23 20.20 -14.59
N MET A 5 42.06 21.42 -14.08
CA MET A 5 40.89 21.81 -13.28
C MET A 5 39.62 21.93 -14.14
N GLY A 6 39.72 22.54 -15.33
CA GLY A 6 38.57 22.66 -16.25
C GLY A 6 38.06 21.32 -16.78
N LEU A 7 38.93 20.31 -16.94
CA LEU A 7 38.53 18.94 -17.29
C LEU A 7 37.85 18.20 -16.13
N MET A 8 38.19 18.49 -14.88
CA MET A 8 37.52 17.92 -13.70
C MET A 8 36.13 18.52 -13.50
N GLU A 9 35.98 19.83 -13.65
CA GLU A 9 34.68 20.50 -13.54
C GLU A 9 33.71 20.07 -14.63
N THR A 10 34.17 19.97 -15.88
CA THR A 10 33.32 19.50 -16.99
C THR A 10 32.91 18.04 -16.83
N ARG A 11 33.80 17.16 -16.33
CA ARG A 11 33.45 15.77 -16.00
C ARG A 11 32.48 15.66 -14.85
N LEU A 12 32.62 16.50 -13.81
CA LEU A 12 31.70 16.55 -12.68
C LEU A 12 30.32 17.07 -13.11
N LEU A 13 30.26 18.09 -13.97
CA LEU A 13 29.02 18.63 -14.52
C LEU A 13 28.32 17.60 -15.43
N LEU A 14 29.07 16.87 -16.26
CA LEU A 14 28.56 15.78 -17.09
C LEU A 14 28.05 14.61 -16.23
N LEU A 15 28.72 14.29 -15.11
CA LEU A 15 28.25 13.29 -14.16
C LEU A 15 26.97 13.73 -13.44
N LEU A 16 26.90 14.99 -13.01
CA LEU A 16 25.71 15.57 -12.40
C LEU A 16 24.53 15.63 -13.38
N LEU A 17 24.78 16.01 -14.64
CA LEU A 17 23.78 15.97 -15.72
C LEU A 17 23.34 14.55 -16.04
N ALA A 18 24.27 13.59 -16.10
CA ALA A 18 23.95 12.17 -16.33
C ALA A 18 23.12 11.59 -15.17
N LEU A 19 23.45 11.92 -13.91
CA LEU A 19 22.68 11.55 -12.73
C LEU A 19 21.29 12.17 -12.73
N PHE A 20 21.16 13.45 -13.10
CA PHE A 20 19.87 14.12 -13.23
C PHE A 20 19.00 13.52 -14.35
N VAL A 21 19.59 13.22 -15.51
CA VAL A 21 18.87 12.61 -16.63
C VAL A 21 18.44 11.17 -16.31
N PHE A 22 19.28 10.41 -15.59
CA PHE A 22 18.91 9.07 -15.11
C PHE A 22 17.80 9.11 -14.06
N GLU A 23 17.85 10.03 -13.09
CA GLU A 23 16.77 10.21 -12.11
C GLU A 23 15.45 10.56 -12.80
N VAL A 24 15.45 11.50 -13.77
CA VAL A 24 14.22 11.94 -14.46
C VAL A 24 13.65 10.84 -15.37
N ALA A 25 14.49 10.04 -16.02
CA ALA A 25 14.02 8.96 -16.90
C ALA A 25 13.52 7.72 -16.14
N CYS A 26 14.09 7.42 -14.97
CA CYS A 26 13.66 6.29 -14.14
C CYS A 26 12.39 6.61 -13.33
N THR A 27 12.21 7.88 -12.90
CA THR A 27 11.06 8.30 -12.09
C THR A 27 9.74 8.40 -12.85
N GLN A 28 9.76 8.72 -14.16
CA GLN A 28 8.50 8.94 -14.91
C GLN A 28 7.69 7.68 -15.20
N ARG A 29 8.31 6.49 -15.28
CA ARG A 29 7.58 5.24 -15.65
C ARG A 29 6.91 4.54 -14.47
N SER A 30 7.35 4.77 -13.24
CA SER A 30 6.82 4.11 -12.04
C SER A 30 5.89 4.98 -11.19
N ALA A 31 5.73 6.26 -11.56
CA ALA A 31 4.88 7.19 -10.83
C ALA A 31 3.40 6.75 -10.87
N PRO A 32 2.67 6.83 -9.74
CA PRO A 32 1.24 6.53 -9.72
C PRO A 32 0.48 7.47 -10.67
N ARG A 33 -0.44 6.91 -11.46
CA ARG A 33 -1.30 7.72 -12.34
C ARG A 33 -2.18 8.69 -11.56
N VAL A 34 -2.58 8.31 -10.35
CA VAL A 34 -3.33 9.15 -9.40
C VAL A 34 -2.64 9.07 -8.05
N ASN A 35 -2.31 10.21 -7.47
CA ASN A 35 -1.84 10.30 -6.08
C ASN A 35 -2.88 11.10 -5.29
N LEU A 36 -3.38 10.54 -4.17
CA LEU A 36 -4.32 11.21 -3.28
C LEU A 36 -3.71 11.36 -1.90
N ALA A 37 -3.49 12.61 -1.50
CA ALA A 37 -3.17 12.93 -0.11
C ALA A 37 -4.36 12.59 0.80
N PHE A 38 -4.12 12.44 2.10
CA PHE A 38 -5.15 11.97 3.05
C PHE A 38 -6.45 12.79 2.96
N LYS A 39 -6.35 14.12 2.85
CA LYS A 39 -7.51 15.02 2.73
C LYS A 39 -8.31 14.74 1.46
N GLU A 40 -7.63 14.61 0.33
CA GLU A 40 -8.26 14.33 -0.97
C GLU A 40 -8.91 12.95 -0.98
N LEU A 41 -8.26 11.96 -0.37
CA LEU A 41 -8.83 10.63 -0.16
C LEU A 41 -10.14 10.70 0.62
N MET A 42 -10.22 11.51 1.69
CA MET A 42 -11.47 11.69 2.44
C MET A 42 -12.56 12.38 1.62
N ASP A 43 -12.20 13.37 0.80
CA ASP A 43 -13.14 14.12 -0.04
C ASP A 43 -13.85 13.22 -1.08
N THR A 44 -13.20 12.15 -1.51
CA THR A 44 -13.83 11.14 -2.39
C THR A 44 -14.91 10.28 -1.71
N ARG A 45 -15.03 10.33 -0.37
CA ARG A 45 -15.97 9.51 0.45
C ARG A 45 -15.86 7.99 0.29
N THR A 46 -14.72 7.52 -0.18
CA THR A 46 -14.45 6.08 -0.41
C THR A 46 -13.37 5.56 0.53
N ALA A 47 -13.06 6.31 1.58
CA ALA A 47 -12.27 5.85 2.69
C ALA A 47 -12.89 6.33 4.01
N ARG A 48 -12.69 5.55 5.08
CA ARG A 48 -13.19 5.83 6.42
C ARG A 48 -12.09 5.49 7.42
N PRO A 49 -11.50 6.48 8.11
CA PRO A 49 -10.52 6.26 9.14
C PRO A 49 -11.22 5.99 10.48
N PHE A 50 -10.56 5.17 11.29
CA PHE A 50 -10.94 4.83 12.64
C PHE A 50 -9.72 4.88 13.56
N SER A 51 -9.85 5.61 14.67
CA SER A 51 -8.87 5.66 15.75
C SER A 51 -9.61 5.85 17.07
N PHE A 52 -9.08 5.31 18.17
CA PHE A 52 -9.67 5.53 19.50
C PHE A 52 -9.50 6.97 19.97
N SER A 53 -10.46 7.43 20.79
CA SER A 53 -10.35 8.68 21.55
C SER A 53 -9.42 8.57 22.77
N PHE A 54 -9.12 7.36 23.25
CA PHE A 54 -8.37 7.12 24.50
C PHE A 54 -6.83 7.23 24.40
N ASN A 55 -6.28 7.91 23.38
CA ASN A 55 -4.83 8.06 23.19
C ASN A 55 -4.05 6.73 23.28
N THR A 56 -4.57 5.68 22.62
CA THR A 56 -3.91 4.37 22.50
C THR A 56 -3.26 4.22 21.12
N SER A 57 -2.31 3.28 21.02
CA SER A 57 -1.51 3.01 19.83
C SER A 57 -1.45 1.51 19.53
N ASP A 58 -0.77 1.16 18.43
CA ASP A 58 -0.42 -0.22 18.06
C ASP A 58 -1.58 -1.09 17.56
N TYR A 59 -2.31 -0.65 16.52
CA TYR A 59 -3.43 -1.38 15.91
C TYR A 59 -2.99 -2.50 14.94
N ARG A 60 -1.87 -3.18 15.23
CA ARG A 60 -1.25 -4.11 14.27
C ARG A 60 -1.98 -5.45 14.14
N ILE A 61 -2.71 -5.88 15.18
CA ILE A 61 -3.45 -7.15 15.14
C ILE A 61 -4.85 -6.90 14.62
N LEU A 62 -5.08 -7.28 13.35
CA LEU A 62 -6.38 -7.22 12.70
C LEU A 62 -6.83 -8.63 12.33
N HIS A 63 -7.85 -9.14 13.00
CA HIS A 63 -8.52 -10.38 12.63
C HIS A 63 -9.86 -10.07 11.98
N VAL A 64 -10.13 -10.65 10.82
CA VAL A 64 -11.38 -10.43 10.08
C VAL A 64 -12.22 -11.68 10.13
N ASP A 65 -13.49 -11.53 10.53
CA ASP A 65 -14.49 -12.59 10.56
C ASP A 65 -15.61 -12.25 9.56
N PRO A 66 -15.50 -12.68 8.28
CA PRO A 66 -16.51 -12.43 7.27
C PRO A 66 -17.87 -13.05 7.59
N ASP A 67 -17.88 -14.18 8.31
CA ASP A 67 -19.08 -14.93 8.67
C ASP A 67 -19.92 -14.18 9.71
N GLN A 68 -19.25 -13.50 10.64
CA GLN A 68 -19.88 -12.55 11.57
C GLN A 68 -19.97 -11.13 11.00
N GLY A 69 -19.35 -10.82 9.86
CA GLY A 69 -19.29 -9.45 9.35
C GLY A 69 -18.64 -8.47 10.33
N ARG A 70 -17.64 -8.94 11.08
CA ARG A 70 -16.94 -8.16 12.13
C ARG A 70 -15.42 -8.13 11.86
N LEU A 71 -14.80 -7.05 12.33
CA LEU A 71 -13.36 -6.91 12.43
C LEU A 71 -12.99 -6.87 13.91
N TYR A 72 -11.99 -7.65 14.33
CA TYR A 72 -11.44 -7.62 15.68
C TYR A 72 -10.05 -7.01 15.64
N LEU A 73 -9.87 -5.96 16.43
CA LEU A 73 -8.68 -5.14 16.47
C LEU A 73 -8.05 -5.25 17.86
N GLY A 74 -6.80 -5.70 17.90
CA GLY A 74 -5.98 -5.68 19.11
C GLY A 74 -5.13 -4.41 19.14
N SER A 75 -5.14 -3.71 20.26
CA SER A 75 -4.27 -2.55 20.52
C SER A 75 -3.62 -2.63 21.89
N ARG A 76 -2.92 -1.57 22.29
CA ARG A 76 -2.41 -1.43 23.66
C ARG A 76 -3.57 -1.33 24.66
N GLU A 77 -3.72 -2.36 25.48
CA GLU A 77 -4.69 -2.55 26.57
C GLU A 77 -6.15 -2.72 26.15
N TYR A 78 -6.47 -2.72 24.85
CA TYR A 78 -7.84 -2.84 24.38
C TYR A 78 -7.99 -3.90 23.28
N LEU A 79 -9.13 -4.59 23.29
CA LEU A 79 -9.65 -5.35 22.15
C LEU A 79 -10.93 -4.70 21.68
N VAL A 80 -11.09 -4.57 20.37
CA VAL A 80 -12.24 -3.88 19.79
C VAL A 80 -12.87 -4.65 18.66
N SER A 81 -14.19 -4.72 18.67
CA SER A 81 -14.99 -5.28 17.59
C SER A 81 -15.66 -4.15 16.80
N LEU A 82 -15.39 -4.12 15.49
CA LEU A 82 -15.94 -3.16 14.54
C LEU A 82 -16.86 -3.85 13.54
N ASP A 83 -17.84 -3.11 13.04
CA ASP A 83 -18.67 -3.54 11.92
C ASP A 83 -17.86 -3.48 10.63
N MET A 84 -17.84 -4.58 9.88
CA MET A 84 -17.04 -4.70 8.65
C MET A 84 -17.61 -3.84 7.50
N GLN A 85 -18.90 -3.52 7.50
CA GLN A 85 -19.52 -2.67 6.48
C GLN A 85 -19.23 -1.18 6.71
N ASN A 86 -19.23 -0.76 7.97
CA ASN A 86 -18.90 0.60 8.37
C ASN A 86 -18.17 0.61 9.72
N ILE A 87 -16.85 0.79 9.65
CA ILE A 87 -15.99 0.76 10.83
C ILE A 87 -16.22 1.94 11.80
N ASN A 88 -16.98 2.96 11.40
CA ASN A 88 -17.33 4.11 12.24
C ASN A 88 -18.67 3.92 12.99
N LYS A 89 -19.34 2.77 12.84
CA LYS A 89 -20.42 2.40 13.78
C LYS A 89 -19.86 2.23 15.18
N GLU A 90 -20.74 2.30 16.18
CA GLU A 90 -20.35 2.18 17.58
C GLU A 90 -19.55 0.88 17.83
N PRO A 91 -18.28 1.00 18.27
CA PRO A 91 -17.42 -0.15 18.50
C PRO A 91 -17.78 -0.86 19.82
N LEU A 92 -17.61 -2.18 19.87
CA LEU A 92 -17.60 -2.90 21.16
C LEU A 92 -16.17 -2.98 21.67
N ILE A 93 -15.94 -2.52 22.91
CA ILE A 93 -14.59 -2.35 23.46
C ILE A 93 -14.45 -3.15 24.74
N ILE A 94 -13.36 -3.92 24.82
CA ILE A 94 -12.90 -4.58 26.05
C ILE A 94 -11.61 -3.88 26.49
N HIS A 95 -11.61 -3.38 27.72
CA HIS A 95 -10.39 -2.93 28.40
C HIS A 95 -9.74 -4.13 29.12
N TRP A 96 -8.53 -4.51 28.69
CA TRP A 96 -7.77 -5.65 29.20
C TRP A 96 -6.33 -5.25 29.55
N PRO A 97 -6.12 -4.43 30.60
CA PRO A 97 -4.80 -3.94 30.99
C PRO A 97 -4.00 -4.98 31.78
N ALA A 98 -2.68 -4.77 31.88
CA ALA A 98 -1.86 -5.51 32.83
C ALA A 98 -2.13 -5.02 34.28
N PRO A 99 -2.11 -5.89 35.31
CA PRO A 99 -2.28 -5.48 36.70
C PRO A 99 -1.23 -4.44 37.14
N ALA A 100 -1.60 -3.50 38.02
CA ALA A 100 -0.70 -2.43 38.47
C ALA A 100 0.60 -2.95 39.10
N GLN A 101 0.51 -4.01 39.91
CA GLN A 101 1.67 -4.70 40.46
C GLN A 101 2.63 -5.18 39.37
N ARG A 102 2.09 -5.80 38.30
CA ARG A 102 2.90 -6.31 37.19
C ARG A 102 3.56 -5.18 36.39
N LYS A 103 2.85 -4.07 36.19
CA LYS A 103 3.42 -2.86 35.57
C LYS A 103 4.61 -2.34 36.37
N GLY A 104 4.48 -2.27 37.71
CA GLY A 104 5.56 -1.88 38.62
C GLY A 104 6.76 -2.82 38.54
N GLU A 105 6.54 -4.14 38.58
CA GLU A 105 7.60 -5.14 38.40
C GLU A 105 8.35 -4.99 37.07
N CYS A 106 7.62 -4.78 35.97
CA CYS A 106 8.19 -4.56 34.64
C CYS A 106 9.05 -3.28 34.57
N GLN A 107 8.64 -2.22 35.26
CA GLN A 107 9.40 -0.97 35.30
C GLN A 107 10.71 -1.13 36.10
N MET A 108 10.69 -1.92 37.18
CA MET A 108 11.88 -2.21 37.97
C MET A 108 12.96 -2.99 37.20
N THR A 109 12.60 -3.70 36.13
CA THR A 109 13.58 -4.38 35.25
C THR A 109 14.24 -3.45 34.22
N GLY A 110 14.00 -2.14 34.29
CA GLY A 110 14.54 -1.15 33.35
C GLY A 110 13.78 -1.04 32.02
N LYS A 111 12.69 -1.81 31.84
CA LYS A 111 11.76 -1.69 30.70
C LYS A 111 10.73 -0.57 30.97
N GLY A 112 9.98 -0.16 29.95
CA GLY A 112 8.82 0.72 30.14
C GLY A 112 9.07 2.22 29.97
N ARG A 113 10.30 2.64 29.62
CA ARG A 113 10.63 4.04 29.26
C ARG A 113 9.75 4.59 28.13
N HIS A 114 9.32 3.72 27.23
CA HIS A 114 8.45 4.04 26.09
C HIS A 114 7.03 3.49 26.24
N GLY A 115 6.57 3.24 27.48
CA GLY A 115 5.22 2.71 27.73
C GLY A 115 5.04 1.22 27.43
N GLU A 116 6.13 0.47 27.28
CA GLU A 116 6.13 -0.96 26.95
C GLU A 116 5.56 -1.85 28.06
N CYS A 117 5.54 -1.37 29.31
CA CYS A 117 4.95 -2.06 30.46
C CYS A 117 3.42 -1.93 30.47
N ALA A 118 2.79 -2.42 29.41
CA ALA A 118 1.34 -2.52 29.23
C ALA A 118 1.00 -3.89 28.63
N ASN A 119 -0.29 -4.21 28.55
CA ASN A 119 -0.73 -5.40 27.82
C ASN A 119 -0.97 -5.04 26.35
N PHE A 120 -0.08 -5.43 25.45
CA PHE A 120 -0.28 -5.27 24.01
C PHE A 120 -0.89 -6.54 23.45
N VAL A 121 -2.05 -6.45 22.81
CA VAL A 121 -2.69 -7.61 22.19
C VAL A 121 -1.85 -8.05 21.00
N ARG A 122 -1.51 -9.34 20.96
CA ARG A 122 -0.63 -9.95 19.95
C ARG A 122 -1.31 -11.02 19.13
N LEU A 123 -2.43 -11.57 19.61
CA LEU A 123 -3.09 -12.69 18.98
C LEU A 123 -4.60 -12.58 19.13
N ILE A 124 -5.33 -12.81 18.04
CA ILE A 124 -6.78 -12.99 18.03
C ILE A 124 -7.10 -14.11 17.03
N GLU A 125 -7.54 -15.26 17.54
CA GLU A 125 -7.90 -16.43 16.73
C GLU A 125 -9.31 -16.92 17.05
N PRO A 126 -10.08 -17.41 16.06
CA PRO A 126 -11.42 -17.96 16.29
C PRO A 126 -11.30 -19.35 16.93
N TRP A 127 -11.66 -19.47 18.20
CA TRP A 127 -11.67 -20.77 18.89
C TRP A 127 -12.82 -21.65 18.42
N ASN A 128 -14.00 -21.03 18.34
CA ASN A 128 -15.20 -21.61 17.77
C ASN A 128 -16.08 -20.46 17.26
N ARG A 129 -17.33 -20.77 16.91
CA ARG A 129 -18.27 -19.76 16.39
C ARG A 129 -18.57 -18.62 17.38
N THR A 130 -18.53 -18.90 18.69
CA THR A 130 -18.94 -17.97 19.75
C THR A 130 -17.80 -17.38 20.55
N HIS A 131 -16.60 -17.96 20.48
CA HIS A 131 -15.45 -17.57 21.27
C HIS A 131 -14.23 -17.28 20.41
N LEU A 132 -13.53 -16.21 20.75
CA LEU A 132 -12.17 -15.93 20.28
C LEU A 132 -11.18 -16.34 21.37
N TYR A 133 -10.04 -16.87 20.96
CA TYR A 133 -8.87 -17.05 21.82
C TYR A 133 -7.90 -15.90 21.56
N THR A 134 -7.51 -15.20 22.62
CA THR A 134 -6.71 -13.97 22.50
C THR A 134 -5.56 -13.95 23.47
N CYS A 135 -4.42 -13.40 23.05
CA CYS A 135 -3.24 -13.26 23.91
C CYS A 135 -2.61 -11.88 23.78
N GLY A 136 -1.96 -11.43 24.86
CA GLY A 136 -1.21 -10.18 24.89
C GLY A 136 0.05 -10.28 25.75
N THR A 137 0.92 -9.27 25.64
CA THR A 137 2.24 -9.25 26.29
C THR A 137 2.19 -9.18 27.82
N GLY A 138 1.06 -8.75 28.40
CA GLY A 138 0.84 -8.69 29.85
C GLY A 138 1.93 -7.95 30.64
N ALA A 139 2.50 -6.87 30.08
CA ALA A 139 3.68 -6.18 30.61
C ALA A 139 4.87 -7.14 30.82
N TYR A 140 5.38 -7.68 29.72
CA TYR A 140 6.46 -8.68 29.68
C TYR A 140 6.16 -9.93 30.54
N LYS A 141 4.89 -10.32 30.63
CA LYS A 141 4.42 -11.59 31.19
C LYS A 141 3.20 -12.02 30.36
N PRO A 142 3.42 -12.72 29.23
CA PRO A 142 2.37 -13.06 28.30
C PRO A 142 1.19 -13.78 28.93
N ILE A 143 -0.02 -13.31 28.63
CA ILE A 143 -1.28 -13.85 29.13
C ILE A 143 -2.25 -14.10 27.97
N CYS A 144 -3.09 -15.12 28.11
CA CYS A 144 -4.14 -15.45 27.17
C CYS A 144 -5.49 -15.60 27.86
N THR A 145 -6.56 -15.40 27.13
CA THR A 145 -7.94 -15.53 27.61
C THR A 145 -8.90 -15.82 26.46
N PHE A 146 -10.14 -16.17 26.79
CA PHE A 146 -11.24 -16.28 25.84
C PHE A 146 -12.13 -15.04 25.86
N ILE A 147 -12.62 -14.65 24.68
CA ILE A 147 -13.62 -13.60 24.53
C ILE A 147 -14.88 -14.23 23.96
N ASN A 148 -16.00 -14.04 24.64
CA ASN A 148 -17.31 -14.40 24.14
C ASN A 148 -17.81 -13.29 23.20
N ARG A 149 -18.04 -13.64 21.94
CA ARG A 149 -18.49 -12.77 20.85
C ARG A 149 -19.93 -13.01 20.39
N GLY A 150 -20.69 -13.87 21.09
CA GLY A 150 -22.05 -14.23 20.69
C GLY A 150 -22.12 -15.15 19.47
N TRP A 151 -23.34 -15.58 19.11
CA TRP A 151 -23.55 -16.46 17.94
C TRP A 151 -23.82 -15.66 16.67
N ARG A 152 -24.45 -14.49 16.80
CA ARG A 152 -24.71 -13.54 15.72
C ARG A 152 -24.08 -12.20 16.04
N ALA A 153 -23.66 -11.50 14.99
CA ALA A 153 -23.03 -10.19 15.08
C ALA A 153 -23.90 -9.09 15.70
N GLU A 154 -25.22 -9.27 15.72
CA GLU A 154 -26.20 -8.35 16.32
C GLU A 154 -26.29 -8.51 17.85
N ASP A 155 -25.80 -9.62 18.40
CA ASP A 155 -25.67 -9.74 19.85
C ASP A 155 -24.62 -8.71 20.30
N TYR A 156 -24.98 -7.74 21.14
CA TYR A 156 -24.04 -6.78 21.78
C TYR A 156 -23.08 -7.45 22.78
N LEU A 157 -22.80 -8.73 22.58
CA LEU A 157 -22.00 -9.58 23.44
C LEU A 157 -20.56 -9.59 22.93
N PHE A 158 -19.71 -8.83 23.60
CA PHE A 158 -18.26 -8.87 23.40
C PHE A 158 -17.57 -8.66 24.75
N ARG A 159 -17.29 -9.76 25.45
CA ARG A 159 -16.77 -9.73 26.83
C ARG A 159 -15.75 -10.82 27.10
N LEU A 160 -14.81 -10.52 28.00
CA LEU A 160 -13.89 -11.51 28.55
C LEU A 160 -14.67 -12.61 29.27
N VAL A 161 -14.23 -13.86 29.12
CA VAL A 161 -14.76 -14.98 29.91
C VAL A 161 -14.14 -14.91 31.32
N PRO A 162 -14.93 -14.69 32.38
CA PRO A 162 -14.41 -14.55 33.74
C PRO A 162 -13.70 -15.82 34.21
N GLY A 163 -12.63 -15.66 34.99
CA GLY A 163 -11.90 -16.78 35.60
C GLY A 163 -10.98 -17.56 34.64
N TYR A 164 -10.96 -17.22 33.35
CA TYR A 164 -10.09 -17.88 32.37
C TYR A 164 -8.87 -17.02 32.04
N VAL A 165 -7.71 -17.38 32.59
CA VAL A 165 -6.41 -16.76 32.27
C VAL A 165 -5.36 -17.85 32.12
N ASP A 166 -4.84 -17.99 30.91
CA ASP A 166 -3.77 -18.94 30.58
C ASP A 166 -2.42 -18.22 30.45
N SER A 167 -1.35 -18.98 30.66
CA SER A 167 0.00 -18.53 30.27
C SER A 167 0.08 -18.35 28.75
N GLY A 168 0.63 -17.21 28.32
CA GLY A 168 0.94 -16.89 26.93
C GLY A 168 2.32 -17.36 26.46
N LYS A 169 3.12 -18.00 27.33
CA LYS A 169 4.44 -18.51 26.96
C LYS A 169 4.32 -19.53 25.83
N GLY A 170 5.06 -19.31 24.73
CA GLY A 170 4.97 -20.15 23.52
C GLY A 170 3.75 -19.88 22.64
N LYS A 171 2.95 -18.84 22.95
CA LYS A 171 1.74 -18.45 22.21
C LYS A 171 1.81 -17.00 21.70
N CYS A 172 2.40 -16.10 22.48
CA CYS A 172 2.69 -14.72 22.08
C CYS A 172 4.01 -14.22 22.72
N SER A 173 4.54 -13.12 22.20
CA SER A 173 5.81 -12.53 22.63
C SER A 173 5.70 -11.80 23.97
N TYR A 174 6.84 -11.71 24.67
CA TYR A 174 7.00 -10.90 25.89
C TYR A 174 7.15 -9.41 25.56
N ASP A 175 7.98 -9.11 24.56
CA ASP A 175 8.30 -7.75 24.14
C ASP A 175 7.32 -7.29 23.02
N PRO A 176 6.67 -6.12 23.17
CA PRO A 176 5.72 -5.61 22.19
C PRO A 176 6.36 -5.21 20.84
N ASN A 177 7.68 -5.12 20.74
CA ASN A 177 8.36 -4.80 19.49
C ASN A 177 8.68 -6.05 18.66
N GLN A 178 8.53 -7.24 19.24
CA GLN A 178 8.75 -8.49 18.54
C GLN A 178 7.52 -8.87 17.71
N GLU A 179 7.78 -9.30 16.47
CA GLU A 179 6.75 -9.85 15.61
C GLU A 179 6.40 -11.28 16.05
N ASN A 180 5.13 -11.62 15.91
CA ASN A 180 4.60 -12.93 16.24
C ASN A 180 3.64 -13.38 15.15
N VAL A 181 3.61 -14.68 14.91
CA VAL A 181 2.63 -15.29 14.01
C VAL A 181 2.01 -16.49 14.71
N ALA A 182 0.72 -16.71 14.50
CA ALA A 182 0.04 -17.88 15.01
C ALA A 182 -1.16 -18.26 14.13
N ALA A 183 -1.61 -19.49 14.26
CA ALA A 183 -2.82 -19.99 13.65
C ALA A 183 -3.42 -21.08 14.54
N LEU A 184 -4.74 -21.04 14.72
CA LEU A 184 -5.47 -22.09 15.42
C LEU A 184 -6.03 -23.10 14.42
N ILE A 185 -5.54 -24.34 14.47
CA ILE A 185 -5.91 -25.40 13.53
C ILE A 185 -6.35 -26.63 14.32
N ASN A 186 -7.60 -27.07 14.12
CA ASN A 186 -8.17 -28.24 14.79
C ASN A 186 -7.98 -28.22 16.32
N GLY A 187 -8.20 -27.06 16.94
CA GLY A 187 -8.03 -26.85 18.39
C GLY A 187 -6.59 -26.79 18.91
N ASN A 188 -5.58 -26.93 18.03
CA ASN A 188 -4.17 -26.78 18.36
C ASN A 188 -3.70 -25.39 17.91
N LEU A 189 -2.99 -24.68 18.78
CA LEU A 189 -2.42 -23.38 18.47
C LEU A 189 -0.97 -23.54 18.03
N TYR A 190 -0.69 -23.19 16.78
CA TYR A 190 0.65 -23.11 16.25
C TYR A 190 1.14 -21.67 16.36
N ALA A 191 2.37 -21.45 16.81
CA ALA A 191 2.92 -20.11 17.00
C ALA A 191 4.41 -20.07 16.69
N GLY A 192 4.85 -19.02 15.98
CA GLY A 192 6.26 -18.67 15.81
C GLY A 192 6.57 -17.44 16.67
N VAL A 193 7.24 -17.63 17.80
CA VAL A 193 7.46 -16.57 18.81
C VAL A 193 8.77 -16.74 19.58
N PRO A 194 9.38 -15.65 20.05
CA PRO A 194 10.33 -15.70 21.16
C PRO A 194 9.62 -15.95 22.50
N VAL A 195 10.17 -16.82 23.34
CA VAL A 195 9.51 -17.30 24.59
C VAL A 195 10.17 -16.86 25.90
N ASP A 196 11.17 -16.00 25.82
CA ASP A 196 11.89 -15.44 26.96
C ASP A 196 11.75 -13.91 27.03
N PHE A 197 12.04 -13.36 28.20
CA PHE A 197 11.98 -11.92 28.46
C PHE A 197 12.94 -11.12 27.57
N MET A 198 14.10 -11.70 27.22
CA MET A 198 15.13 -11.06 26.39
C MET A 198 14.94 -11.28 24.89
N SER A 199 13.94 -12.07 24.49
CA SER A 199 13.69 -12.48 23.11
C SER A 199 14.85 -13.22 22.42
N THR A 200 15.62 -14.02 23.19
CA THR A 200 16.77 -14.81 22.72
C THR A 200 16.44 -16.29 22.48
N ASP A 201 15.26 -16.78 22.91
CA ASP A 201 14.78 -18.15 22.65
C ASP A 201 13.61 -18.14 21.65
N PRO A 202 13.88 -18.00 20.34
CA PRO A 202 12.87 -18.14 19.31
C PRO A 202 12.49 -19.61 19.11
N GLY A 203 11.21 -19.85 18.82
CA GLY A 203 10.78 -21.19 18.44
C GLY A 203 9.47 -21.21 17.67
N ILE A 204 9.25 -22.35 17.03
CA ILE A 204 7.96 -22.73 16.46
C ILE A 204 7.33 -23.75 17.39
N PHE A 205 6.14 -23.44 17.89
CA PHE A 205 5.42 -24.22 18.89
C PHE A 205 4.11 -24.74 18.33
N ARG A 206 3.70 -25.92 18.79
CA ARG A 206 2.30 -26.31 18.86
C ARG A 206 1.94 -26.49 20.32
N THR A 207 0.91 -25.79 20.75
CA THR A 207 0.35 -25.84 22.10
C THR A 207 -1.15 -26.08 22.03
N MET A 208 -1.79 -26.31 23.18
CA MET A 208 -3.22 -26.60 23.27
C MET A 208 -3.62 -27.87 22.51
N GLY A 209 -4.93 -28.13 22.43
CA GLY A 209 -5.48 -29.31 21.78
C GLY A 209 -5.22 -30.61 22.55
N SER A 210 -5.57 -31.73 21.93
CA SER A 210 -5.38 -33.08 22.48
C SER A 210 -3.99 -33.67 22.20
N ARG A 211 -3.20 -33.04 21.32
CA ARG A 211 -1.87 -33.51 20.93
C ARG A 211 -0.81 -33.02 21.92
N PRO A 212 0.34 -33.73 22.03
CA PRO A 212 1.44 -33.26 22.86
C PRO A 212 1.96 -31.92 22.35
N ALA A 213 2.34 -31.06 23.30
CA ALA A 213 3.03 -29.83 22.99
C ALA A 213 4.41 -30.14 22.38
N VAL A 214 4.71 -29.50 21.26
CA VAL A 214 5.96 -29.71 20.51
C VAL A 214 6.60 -28.37 20.17
N ARG A 215 7.93 -28.32 20.18
CA ARG A 215 8.70 -27.11 19.79
C ARG A 215 9.85 -27.41 18.84
N SER A 216 10.38 -26.39 18.18
CA SER A 216 11.67 -26.48 17.49
C SER A 216 12.82 -26.71 18.49
N GLU A 217 13.91 -27.33 18.02
CA GLU A 217 15.13 -27.51 18.80
C GLU A 217 15.62 -26.15 19.33
N GLN A 218 15.92 -26.11 20.63
CA GLN A 218 16.34 -24.91 21.33
C GLN A 218 17.85 -24.72 21.21
N TYR A 219 18.30 -23.48 21.04
CA TYR A 219 19.72 -23.12 20.99
C TYR A 219 20.55 -23.79 19.87
N ASP A 220 19.88 -24.33 18.84
CA ASP A 220 20.52 -24.86 17.64
C ASP A 220 20.26 -23.93 16.45
N SER A 221 21.26 -23.14 16.08
CA SER A 221 21.16 -22.16 14.99
C SER A 221 20.87 -22.80 13.62
N ARG A 222 21.15 -24.10 13.45
CA ARG A 222 20.78 -24.84 12.22
C ARG A 222 19.26 -24.85 12.04
N TRP A 223 18.51 -24.91 13.13
CA TRP A 223 17.05 -24.90 13.12
C TRP A 223 16.51 -23.50 12.90
N LEU A 224 16.85 -22.57 13.78
CA LEU A 224 16.40 -21.17 13.74
C LEU A 224 17.52 -20.27 14.25
N ASN A 225 17.87 -19.23 13.49
CA ASN A 225 18.93 -18.29 13.87
C ASN A 225 18.42 -16.84 13.89
N GLU A 226 17.95 -16.37 15.04
CA GLU A 226 17.31 -15.06 15.20
C GLU A 226 16.20 -14.82 14.14
N PRO A 227 15.17 -15.69 14.06
CA PRO A 227 14.13 -15.56 13.07
C PRO A 227 13.15 -14.43 13.40
N VAL A 228 12.67 -13.76 12.36
CA VAL A 228 11.48 -12.90 12.38
C VAL A 228 10.41 -13.58 11.55
N PHE A 229 9.36 -14.05 12.22
CA PHE A 229 8.27 -14.76 11.57
C PHE A 229 7.29 -13.78 10.90
N VAL A 230 6.82 -14.14 9.71
CA VAL A 230 6.01 -13.27 8.84
C VAL A 230 4.61 -13.85 8.61
N HIS A 231 4.51 -15.13 8.23
CA HIS A 231 3.21 -15.74 7.89
C HIS A 231 3.19 -17.24 8.17
N MET A 232 1.99 -17.80 8.41
CA MET A 232 1.81 -19.25 8.50
C MET A 232 0.49 -19.70 7.86
N LYS A 233 0.50 -20.87 7.21
CA LYS A 233 -0.68 -21.41 6.54
C LYS A 233 -0.64 -22.93 6.43
N GLN A 234 -1.76 -23.58 6.74
CA GLN A 234 -1.98 -24.98 6.40
C GLN A 234 -2.15 -25.12 4.89
N ILE A 235 -1.33 -25.98 4.28
CA ILE A 235 -1.42 -26.33 2.87
C ILE A 235 -1.29 -27.87 2.76
N PRO A 236 -2.32 -28.58 2.29
CA PRO A 236 -2.25 -30.01 2.06
C PRO A 236 -1.22 -30.36 0.98
N ASP A 237 -0.42 -31.41 1.16
CA ASP A 237 0.52 -31.87 0.12
C ASP A 237 -0.08 -32.92 -0.83
N SER A 238 -1.11 -33.64 -0.39
CA SER A 238 -1.79 -34.67 -1.18
C SER A 238 -3.29 -34.68 -0.88
N ALA A 239 -4.03 -35.66 -1.40
CA ALA A 239 -5.43 -35.88 -1.01
C ALA A 239 -5.56 -36.60 0.35
N GLU A 240 -4.48 -37.21 0.84
CA GLU A 240 -4.43 -37.85 2.16
C GLU A 240 -4.25 -36.78 3.23
N LYS A 241 -5.19 -36.71 4.18
CA LYS A 241 -5.22 -35.68 5.23
C LYS A 241 -4.01 -35.78 6.16
N ASN A 242 -3.43 -36.96 6.33
CA ASN A 242 -2.20 -37.13 7.11
C ASN A 242 -0.98 -36.45 6.46
N ASP A 243 -1.03 -36.12 5.16
CA ASP A 243 0.01 -35.34 4.49
C ASP A 243 -0.15 -33.83 4.66
N ASP A 244 -1.15 -33.36 5.40
CA ASP A 244 -1.36 -31.94 5.69
C ASP A 244 -0.15 -31.34 6.42
N LYS A 245 0.38 -30.26 5.86
CA LYS A 245 1.52 -29.54 6.42
C LYS A 245 1.15 -28.12 6.78
N LEU A 246 1.83 -27.62 7.80
CA LEU A 246 1.85 -26.20 8.13
C LEU A 246 3.13 -25.60 7.56
N TYR A 247 2.98 -24.60 6.70
CA TYR A 247 4.08 -23.82 6.14
C TYR A 247 4.25 -22.52 6.93
N PHE A 248 5.50 -22.13 7.15
CA PHE A 248 5.87 -20.89 7.85
C PHE A 248 6.84 -20.09 6.98
N PHE A 249 6.63 -18.80 6.92
CA PHE A 249 7.46 -17.86 6.17
C PHE A 249 8.12 -16.91 7.17
N PHE A 250 9.44 -16.78 7.07
CA PHE A 250 10.22 -16.01 8.03
C PHE A 250 11.54 -15.56 7.39
N ARG A 251 12.22 -14.62 8.05
CA ARG A 251 13.61 -14.27 7.73
C ARG A 251 14.49 -14.53 8.93
N GLU A 252 15.74 -14.92 8.72
CA GLU A 252 16.68 -15.26 9.79
C GLU A 252 18.10 -14.85 9.42
N LYS A 253 19.02 -14.77 10.38
CA LYS A 253 20.44 -14.52 10.09
C LYS A 253 21.08 -15.73 9.41
N SER A 254 21.89 -15.48 8.39
CA SER A 254 22.64 -16.50 7.67
C SER A 254 23.65 -17.21 8.56
N LEU A 255 23.77 -18.52 8.36
CA LEU A 255 24.75 -19.38 9.04
C LEU A 255 26.16 -19.27 8.42
N ASP A 256 26.31 -18.52 7.34
CA ASP A 256 27.55 -18.36 6.56
C ASP A 256 28.19 -16.99 6.72
N SER A 257 27.99 -16.36 7.87
CA SER A 257 28.75 -15.17 8.25
C SER A 257 30.22 -15.59 8.47
N GLY A 258 31.00 -15.65 7.40
CA GLY A 258 32.44 -15.84 7.46
C GLY A 258 33.09 -14.74 8.30
N ALA A 259 34.24 -15.02 8.92
CA ALA A 259 34.98 -14.04 9.70
C ALA A 259 35.31 -12.81 8.81
N GLY A 260 34.62 -11.70 9.02
CA GLY A 260 34.82 -10.43 8.31
C GLY A 260 33.69 -9.97 7.38
N ALA A 261 32.69 -10.81 7.08
CA ALA A 261 31.50 -10.40 6.32
C ALA A 261 30.37 -9.99 7.28
N SER A 262 29.64 -8.91 6.96
CA SER A 262 28.46 -8.52 7.74
C SER A 262 27.41 -9.64 7.73
N PRO A 263 26.71 -9.89 8.85
CA PRO A 263 25.67 -10.92 8.89
C PRO A 263 24.60 -10.61 7.84
N SER A 264 24.41 -11.51 6.86
CA SER A 264 23.34 -11.39 5.88
C SER A 264 22.06 -12.01 6.44
N VAL A 265 20.93 -11.32 6.29
CA VAL A 265 19.59 -11.88 6.57
C VAL A 265 19.15 -12.67 5.34
N LEU A 266 18.46 -13.80 5.53
CA LEU A 266 17.92 -14.62 4.45
C LEU A 266 16.44 -14.91 4.68
N ALA A 267 15.65 -14.83 3.61
CA ALA A 267 14.26 -15.28 3.61
C ALA A 267 14.16 -16.80 3.55
N ARG A 268 13.19 -17.36 4.28
CA ARG A 268 12.98 -18.80 4.45
C ARG A 268 11.50 -19.17 4.30
N VAL A 269 11.29 -20.35 3.75
CA VAL A 269 10.05 -21.12 3.91
C VAL A 269 10.37 -22.38 4.70
N GLY A 270 9.63 -22.65 5.76
CA GLY A 270 9.70 -23.86 6.55
C GLY A 270 8.39 -24.65 6.51
N ARG A 271 8.44 -25.94 6.82
CA ARG A 271 7.25 -26.80 6.93
C ARG A 271 7.36 -27.84 8.04
N VAL A 272 6.21 -28.22 8.60
CA VAL A 272 6.05 -29.36 9.53
C VAL A 272 4.77 -30.13 9.18
N CYS A 273 4.71 -31.42 9.52
CA CYS A 273 3.49 -32.20 9.44
C CYS A 273 2.54 -31.86 10.61
N LEU A 274 1.25 -31.68 10.34
CA LEU A 274 0.29 -31.34 11.39
C LEU A 274 0.15 -32.44 12.45
N ASN A 275 0.32 -33.69 12.04
CA ASN A 275 0.22 -34.88 12.89
C ASN A 275 1.56 -35.32 13.52
N ASP A 276 2.61 -34.49 13.47
CA ASP A 276 3.88 -34.76 14.14
C ASP A 276 3.71 -34.77 15.67
N GLU A 277 4.15 -35.83 16.34
CA GLU A 277 4.00 -36.02 17.80
C GLU A 277 5.34 -35.93 18.53
N GLY A 278 6.41 -35.58 17.81
CA GLY A 278 7.78 -35.68 18.25
C GLY A 278 8.34 -37.09 18.20
N GLY A 279 9.59 -37.23 18.61
CA GLY A 279 10.30 -38.51 18.59
C GLY A 279 10.14 -39.30 19.89
N GLN A 280 10.41 -40.61 19.81
CA GLN A 280 10.26 -41.53 20.94
C GLN A 280 11.42 -41.42 21.95
N LYS A 281 12.66 -41.27 21.47
CA LYS A 281 13.89 -41.19 22.31
C LYS A 281 14.65 -39.90 22.10
N SER A 282 14.96 -39.58 20.84
CA SER A 282 15.52 -38.28 20.41
C SER A 282 14.37 -37.37 19.98
N LEU A 283 14.55 -36.05 20.06
CA LEU A 283 13.52 -35.05 19.73
C LEU A 283 12.17 -35.27 20.46
N VAL A 284 12.19 -35.73 21.71
CA VAL A 284 10.99 -35.83 22.55
C VAL A 284 10.39 -34.43 22.74
N ASN A 285 9.09 -34.30 22.47
CA ASN A 285 8.37 -33.01 22.46
C ASN A 285 8.98 -31.95 21.53
N LYS A 286 9.66 -32.41 20.46
CA LYS A 286 10.23 -31.54 19.43
C LYS A 286 9.84 -32.02 18.05
N TRP A 287 9.75 -31.11 17.08
CA TRP A 287 9.40 -31.48 15.71
C TRP A 287 10.34 -32.54 15.16
N THR A 288 9.80 -33.55 14.49
CA THR A 288 10.57 -34.59 13.77
C THR A 288 10.41 -34.50 12.25
N THR A 289 9.63 -33.52 11.79
CA THR A 289 9.31 -33.28 10.38
C THR A 289 9.68 -31.86 9.91
N PHE A 290 10.34 -31.06 10.75
CA PHE A 290 10.73 -29.69 10.43
C PHE A 290 11.83 -29.63 9.37
N LEU A 291 11.54 -28.94 8.27
CA LEU A 291 12.50 -28.59 7.22
C LEU A 291 12.34 -27.12 6.83
N LYS A 292 13.43 -26.49 6.37
CA LYS A 292 13.44 -25.13 5.82
C LYS A 292 14.27 -25.03 4.53
N ALA A 293 13.89 -24.10 3.66
CA ALA A 293 14.59 -23.78 2.42
C ALA A 293 14.75 -22.25 2.26
N ARG A 294 15.76 -21.80 1.50
CA ARG A 294 15.91 -20.37 1.14
C ARG A 294 14.82 -19.97 0.14
N LEU A 295 14.16 -18.85 0.37
CA LEU A 295 13.40 -18.13 -0.66
C LEU A 295 14.32 -17.08 -1.29
N VAL A 296 14.44 -17.09 -2.61
CA VAL A 296 15.25 -16.11 -3.35
C VAL A 296 14.32 -15.14 -4.06
N CYS A 297 14.53 -13.85 -3.88
CA CYS A 297 13.96 -12.79 -4.72
C CYS A 297 15.10 -11.91 -5.20
N SER A 298 15.46 -12.01 -6.48
CA SER A 298 16.61 -11.30 -7.04
C SER A 298 16.36 -10.83 -8.46
N VAL A 299 17.08 -9.77 -8.85
CA VAL A 299 17.14 -9.27 -10.24
C VAL A 299 18.51 -9.61 -10.78
N MET A 300 18.57 -10.23 -11.96
CA MET A 300 19.82 -10.46 -12.68
C MET A 300 20.23 -9.19 -13.43
N GLY A 301 21.43 -8.69 -13.16
CA GLY A 301 22.05 -7.61 -13.93
C GLY A 301 22.56 -8.09 -15.30
N ASP A 302 22.86 -7.13 -16.18
CA ASP A 302 23.41 -7.41 -17.52
C ASP A 302 24.80 -8.07 -17.46
N ASP A 303 25.52 -7.88 -16.35
CA ASP A 303 26.79 -8.53 -16.02
C ASP A 303 26.62 -9.96 -15.47
N GLY A 304 25.37 -10.44 -15.34
CA GLY A 304 25.04 -11.73 -14.78
C GLY A 304 25.06 -11.79 -13.25
N VAL A 305 25.28 -10.67 -12.56
CA VAL A 305 25.29 -10.60 -11.09
C VAL A 305 23.86 -10.43 -10.57
N GLU A 306 23.47 -11.26 -9.61
CA GLU A 306 22.17 -11.16 -8.95
C GLU A 306 22.18 -10.10 -7.83
N THR A 307 21.24 -9.18 -7.89
CA THR A 307 20.93 -8.26 -6.77
C THR A 307 19.79 -8.86 -5.96
N PHE A 308 20.05 -9.18 -4.69
CA PHE A 308 19.11 -9.87 -3.80
C PHE A 308 18.28 -8.92 -2.94
N PHE A 309 17.01 -9.30 -2.75
CA PHE A 309 16.09 -8.73 -1.78
C PHE A 309 15.81 -9.80 -0.72
N ASP A 310 16.68 -9.90 0.29
CA ASP A 310 16.63 -11.00 1.26
C ASP A 310 15.75 -10.73 2.51
N GLU A 311 15.31 -9.48 2.72
CA GLU A 311 14.44 -9.13 3.85
C GLU A 311 12.96 -9.36 3.52
N LEU A 312 12.45 -10.56 3.78
CA LEU A 312 11.01 -10.86 3.64
C LEU A 312 10.17 -10.02 4.61
N ARG A 313 9.23 -9.22 4.10
CA ARG A 313 8.37 -8.31 4.88
C ARG A 313 6.97 -8.87 5.12
N ASP A 314 6.33 -9.38 4.07
CA ASP A 314 4.96 -9.90 4.12
C ASP A 314 4.75 -11.01 3.09
N VAL A 315 3.75 -11.85 3.31
CA VAL A 315 3.36 -12.95 2.42
C VAL A 315 1.84 -12.99 2.27
N PHE A 316 1.37 -12.99 1.02
CA PHE A 316 -0.03 -13.21 0.68
C PHE A 316 -0.18 -14.55 -0.06
N ILE A 317 -1.08 -15.40 0.42
CA ILE A 317 -1.35 -16.72 -0.16
C ILE A 317 -2.68 -16.64 -0.90
N GLN A 318 -2.61 -16.59 -2.22
CA GLN A 318 -3.76 -16.56 -3.09
C GLN A 318 -4.29 -17.99 -3.29
N PRO A 319 -5.50 -18.32 -2.81
CA PRO A 319 -6.10 -19.62 -3.07
C PRO A 319 -6.38 -19.78 -4.57
N THR A 320 -6.18 -20.99 -5.08
CA THR A 320 -6.59 -21.41 -6.42
C THR A 320 -7.74 -22.42 -6.31
N GLN A 321 -8.20 -22.96 -7.44
CA GLN A 321 -9.21 -24.03 -7.43
C GLN A 321 -8.70 -25.31 -6.76
N ASP A 322 -7.38 -25.52 -6.73
CA ASP A 322 -6.75 -26.63 -6.01
C ASP A 322 -6.09 -26.07 -4.74
N GLU A 323 -6.67 -26.36 -3.57
CA GLU A 323 -6.15 -25.91 -2.27
C GLU A 323 -4.72 -26.41 -1.99
N ARG A 324 -4.26 -27.44 -2.71
CA ARG A 324 -2.88 -27.92 -2.65
C ARG A 324 -1.93 -27.00 -3.42
N ASN A 325 -2.40 -26.19 -4.35
CA ASN A 325 -1.56 -25.36 -5.20
C ASN A 325 -1.96 -23.88 -5.16
N PRO A 326 -1.95 -23.23 -3.98
CA PRO A 326 -2.07 -21.78 -3.91
C PRO A 326 -0.83 -21.10 -4.54
N VAL A 327 -1.00 -19.83 -4.90
CA VAL A 327 0.09 -18.96 -5.36
C VAL A 327 0.60 -18.14 -4.18
N VAL A 328 1.91 -18.10 -3.98
CA VAL A 328 2.54 -17.41 -2.85
C VAL A 328 3.18 -16.11 -3.34
N TYR A 329 2.67 -14.97 -2.90
CA TYR A 329 3.27 -13.66 -3.15
C TYR A 329 4.08 -13.27 -1.92
N GLY A 330 5.35 -12.88 -2.11
CA GLY A 330 6.21 -12.37 -1.05
C GLY A 330 6.68 -10.96 -1.36
N VAL A 331 6.61 -10.08 -0.35
CA VAL A 331 7.21 -8.73 -0.39
C VAL A 331 8.58 -8.80 0.25
N PHE A 332 9.59 -8.29 -0.44
CA PHE A 332 10.97 -8.29 0.00
C PHE A 332 11.54 -6.88 -0.04
N SER A 333 12.49 -6.62 0.85
CA SER A 333 13.31 -5.41 0.80
C SER A 333 14.81 -5.74 0.74
N THR A 334 15.61 -4.77 0.36
CA THR A 334 17.07 -4.84 0.49
C THR A 334 17.49 -4.85 1.96
N SER A 335 18.56 -5.59 2.30
CA SER A 335 19.12 -5.64 3.66
C SER A 335 19.92 -4.38 4.03
N GLY A 336 20.35 -3.59 3.05
CA GLY A 336 21.12 -2.36 3.26
C GLY A 336 20.25 -1.17 3.65
N SER A 337 20.78 -0.31 4.53
CA SER A 337 20.14 0.98 4.89
C SER A 337 20.32 2.04 3.80
N VAL A 338 21.44 2.00 3.06
CA VAL A 338 21.84 3.00 2.05
C VAL A 338 20.94 2.96 0.82
N PHE A 339 20.66 1.76 0.30
CA PHE A 339 19.80 1.57 -0.86
C PHE A 339 18.45 1.04 -0.42
N LYS A 340 17.41 1.87 -0.49
CA LYS A 340 16.02 1.44 -0.29
C LYS A 340 15.52 0.79 -1.57
N GLY A 341 15.33 -0.52 -1.53
CA GLY A 341 14.74 -1.29 -2.62
C GLY A 341 13.68 -2.22 -2.07
N SER A 342 12.59 -2.38 -2.82
CA SER A 342 11.53 -3.35 -2.55
C SER A 342 11.20 -4.15 -3.80
N ALA A 343 10.82 -5.41 -3.62
CA ALA A 343 10.42 -6.29 -4.71
C ALA A 343 9.26 -7.17 -4.29
N VAL A 344 8.39 -7.52 -5.24
CA VAL A 344 7.34 -8.54 -5.06
C VAL A 344 7.71 -9.73 -5.90
N CYS A 345 7.87 -10.89 -5.28
CA CYS A 345 8.17 -12.15 -5.96
C CYS A 345 7.00 -13.13 -5.80
N VAL A 346 6.73 -13.92 -6.84
CA VAL A 346 5.65 -14.91 -6.86
C VAL A 346 6.25 -16.30 -6.94
N TYR A 347 5.79 -17.22 -6.09
CA TYR A 347 6.28 -18.59 -6.02
C TYR A 347 5.13 -19.58 -6.24
N SER A 348 5.44 -20.67 -6.93
CA SER A 348 4.52 -21.80 -7.06
C SER A 348 4.72 -22.78 -5.91
N MET A 349 3.64 -23.35 -5.38
CA MET A 349 3.74 -24.41 -4.38
C MET A 349 4.38 -25.69 -4.93
N ALA A 350 4.31 -25.92 -6.24
CA ALA A 350 5.01 -27.02 -6.90
C ALA A 350 6.53 -26.88 -6.77
N ASP A 351 7.09 -25.70 -7.04
CA ASP A 351 8.54 -25.45 -6.91
C ASP A 351 9.01 -25.55 -5.45
N ILE A 352 8.22 -25.03 -4.52
CA ILE A 352 8.49 -25.16 -3.08
C ILE A 352 8.58 -26.65 -2.68
N ARG A 353 7.62 -27.48 -3.10
CA ARG A 353 7.65 -28.92 -2.83
C ARG A 353 8.82 -29.62 -3.49
N ASN A 354 9.13 -29.28 -4.74
CA ASN A 354 10.27 -29.83 -5.47
C ASN A 354 11.57 -29.61 -4.71
N VAL A 355 11.77 -28.42 -4.13
CA VAL A 355 12.94 -28.11 -3.29
C VAL A 355 12.96 -28.95 -2.02
N PHE A 356 11.84 -29.10 -1.31
CA PHE A 356 11.80 -29.96 -0.12
C PHE A 356 11.96 -31.46 -0.43
N ASN A 357 11.66 -31.88 -1.66
CA ASN A 357 11.94 -33.23 -2.16
C ASN A 357 13.35 -33.34 -2.78
N GLY A 358 14.14 -32.26 -2.75
CA GLY A 358 15.52 -32.19 -3.22
C GLY A 358 16.56 -32.55 -2.16
N PRO A 359 17.86 -32.36 -2.46
CA PRO A 359 18.95 -32.69 -1.55
C PRO A 359 18.99 -31.80 -0.30
N PHE A 360 19.40 -32.38 0.82
CA PHE A 360 19.67 -31.67 2.06
C PHE A 360 21.00 -30.92 2.00
N ALA A 361 21.10 -29.81 2.71
CA ALA A 361 22.34 -29.08 2.88
C ALA A 361 23.17 -29.69 4.02
N HIS A 362 24.48 -29.79 3.82
CA HIS A 362 25.40 -30.37 4.79
C HIS A 362 26.73 -29.60 4.81
N LYS A 363 27.31 -29.37 6.00
CA LYS A 363 28.68 -28.84 6.15
C LYS A 363 29.65 -30.00 6.32
N HIS A 364 30.59 -30.16 5.39
CA HIS A 364 31.64 -31.19 5.42
C HIS A 364 32.96 -30.67 4.84
N GLY A 365 34.07 -31.31 5.21
CA GLY A 365 35.41 -31.01 4.69
C GLY A 365 36.15 -29.88 5.43
N HIS A 366 37.42 -29.66 5.05
CA HIS A 366 38.33 -28.74 5.74
C HIS A 366 37.85 -27.27 5.79
N ASN A 367 37.07 -26.85 4.79
CA ASN A 367 36.61 -25.46 4.66
C ASN A 367 35.24 -25.19 5.32
N TYR A 368 34.59 -26.22 5.88
CA TYR A 368 33.28 -26.09 6.57
C TYR A 368 32.21 -25.30 5.77
N GLN A 369 32.17 -25.52 4.45
CA GLN A 369 31.19 -24.89 3.55
C GLN A 369 29.94 -25.75 3.38
N TRP A 370 28.80 -25.12 3.08
CA TRP A 370 27.58 -25.87 2.74
C TRP A 370 27.69 -26.51 1.36
N THR A 371 27.37 -27.79 1.31
CA THR A 371 27.36 -28.61 0.10
C THR A 371 26.11 -29.48 0.08
N THR A 372 25.86 -30.15 -1.05
CA THR A 372 24.81 -31.15 -1.15
C THR A 372 25.16 -32.36 -0.30
N TYR A 373 24.22 -32.86 0.49
CA TYR A 373 24.37 -34.15 1.15
C TYR A 373 24.31 -35.28 0.12
N THR A 374 25.41 -36.03 -0.03
CA THR A 374 25.54 -37.15 -0.98
C THR A 374 25.47 -38.52 -0.33
N GLY A 375 25.37 -38.59 1.00
CA GLY A 375 25.25 -39.84 1.74
C GLY A 375 23.87 -40.49 1.62
N LYS A 376 23.69 -41.61 2.34
CA LYS A 376 22.42 -42.34 2.38
C LYS A 376 21.37 -41.54 3.16
N ILE A 377 20.22 -41.30 2.52
CA ILE A 377 19.05 -40.71 3.18
C ILE A 377 18.25 -41.83 3.87
N PRO A 378 17.94 -41.71 5.18
CA PRO A 378 17.22 -42.76 5.91
C PRO A 378 15.75 -42.88 5.50
N TYR A 379 15.12 -44.01 5.86
CA TYR A 379 13.69 -44.25 5.71
C TYR A 379 12.96 -44.15 7.07
N PRO A 380 11.75 -43.54 7.14
CA PRO A 380 11.11 -42.78 6.06
C PRO A 380 11.93 -41.51 5.73
N ARG A 381 11.77 -40.99 4.52
CA ARG A 381 12.50 -39.79 4.11
C ARG A 381 12.21 -38.65 5.11
N PRO A 382 13.24 -38.03 5.71
CA PRO A 382 13.06 -36.90 6.63
C PRO A 382 12.16 -35.81 6.05
N GLY A 383 11.16 -35.36 6.84
CA GLY A 383 10.12 -34.42 6.42
C GLY A 383 8.83 -35.05 5.86
N THR A 384 8.75 -36.38 5.77
CA THR A 384 7.51 -37.10 5.42
C THR A 384 6.59 -37.24 6.65
N CYS A 385 5.28 -37.15 6.45
CA CYS A 385 4.31 -37.26 7.54
C CYS A 385 4.00 -38.73 7.86
N PRO A 386 3.71 -39.12 9.12
CA PRO A 386 3.23 -40.45 9.44
C PRO A 386 1.81 -40.66 8.90
N GLY A 387 1.48 -41.88 8.46
CA GLY A 387 0.16 -42.27 7.96
C GLY A 387 -0.21 -41.61 6.62
N GLY A 388 0.77 -40.97 5.97
CA GLY A 388 0.60 -40.29 4.70
C GLY A 388 0.74 -41.24 3.50
N THR A 389 0.64 -40.67 2.30
CA THR A 389 0.63 -41.43 1.03
C THR A 389 1.87 -42.32 0.87
N PHE A 390 3.04 -41.86 1.33
CA PHE A 390 4.32 -42.56 1.17
C PHE A 390 4.73 -43.41 2.39
N THR A 391 3.96 -43.33 3.48
CA THR A 391 4.27 -43.94 4.79
C THR A 391 3.00 -44.51 5.45
N PRO A 392 2.12 -45.24 4.72
CA PRO A 392 0.83 -45.67 5.26
C PRO A 392 0.95 -46.62 6.46
N GLY A 393 2.08 -47.33 6.57
CA GLY A 393 2.35 -48.26 7.67
C GLY A 393 2.84 -47.62 8.98
N LEU A 394 3.28 -46.35 8.97
CA LEU A 394 3.82 -45.67 10.16
C LEU A 394 2.76 -44.74 10.73
N LYS A 395 2.14 -45.08 11.87
CA LYS A 395 0.96 -44.33 12.37
C LYS A 395 1.32 -43.07 13.15
N SER A 396 2.54 -43.00 13.68
CA SER A 396 3.04 -41.86 14.46
C SER A 396 4.52 -41.62 14.16
N THR A 397 4.98 -40.38 14.34
CA THR A 397 6.41 -40.02 14.27
C THR A 397 7.25 -40.70 15.34
N LYS A 398 6.62 -41.20 16.41
CA LYS A 398 7.30 -42.02 17.44
C LYS A 398 7.78 -43.37 16.91
N GLU A 399 7.22 -43.84 15.81
CA GLU A 399 7.63 -45.07 15.12
C GLU A 399 8.78 -44.83 14.12
N PHE A 400 9.21 -43.58 13.92
CA PHE A 400 10.34 -43.27 13.05
C PHE A 400 11.65 -43.85 13.61
N SER A 401 12.52 -44.30 12.71
CA SER A 401 13.81 -44.87 13.09
C SER A 401 14.71 -43.81 13.76
N ASP A 402 15.55 -44.25 14.71
CA ASP A 402 16.54 -43.37 15.36
C ASP A 402 17.47 -42.70 14.32
N GLU A 403 17.76 -43.39 13.20
CA GLU A 403 18.52 -42.85 12.06
C GLU A 403 17.80 -41.66 11.39
N ALA A 404 16.49 -41.78 11.09
CA ALA A 404 15.70 -40.71 10.48
C ALA A 404 15.57 -39.48 11.40
N VAL A 405 15.33 -39.70 12.69
CA VAL A 405 15.19 -38.64 13.70
C VAL A 405 16.53 -37.91 13.93
N ASN A 406 17.64 -38.64 14.00
CA ASN A 406 18.96 -38.00 14.14
C ASN A 406 19.37 -37.27 12.86
N PHE A 407 19.01 -37.79 11.69
CA PHE A 407 19.28 -37.12 10.41
C PHE A 407 18.60 -35.76 10.34
N ILE A 408 17.29 -35.68 10.61
CA ILE A 408 16.56 -34.41 10.50
C ILE A 408 17.04 -33.39 11.54
N ARG A 409 17.43 -33.86 12.73
CA ARG A 409 18.03 -33.01 13.76
C ARG A 409 19.27 -32.27 13.26
N ALA A 410 20.11 -32.96 12.50
CA ALA A 410 21.36 -32.42 11.96
C ALA A 410 21.20 -31.71 10.61
N HIS A 411 20.15 -32.02 9.83
CA HIS A 411 19.95 -31.54 8.46
C HIS A 411 18.55 -30.92 8.22
N PRO A 412 18.15 -29.88 8.96
CA PRO A 412 16.87 -29.22 8.75
C PRO A 412 16.82 -28.34 7.49
N LEU A 413 17.98 -28.01 6.88
CA LEU A 413 18.10 -27.09 5.75
C LEU A 413 18.17 -27.84 4.40
N MET A 414 17.37 -27.42 3.43
CA MET A 414 17.46 -27.87 2.03
C MET A 414 18.58 -27.14 1.30
N TYR A 415 19.29 -27.83 0.39
CA TYR A 415 20.41 -27.24 -0.35
C TYR A 415 19.95 -26.28 -1.45
N HIS A 416 18.98 -26.69 -2.27
CA HIS A 416 18.48 -25.82 -3.33
C HIS A 416 17.61 -24.68 -2.76
N PRO A 417 17.75 -23.45 -3.27
CA PRO A 417 16.81 -22.39 -2.99
C PRO A 417 15.53 -22.54 -3.83
N VAL A 418 14.45 -21.92 -3.37
CA VAL A 418 13.23 -21.70 -4.14
C VAL A 418 13.36 -20.36 -4.86
N TYR A 419 13.34 -20.39 -6.19
CA TYR A 419 13.27 -19.20 -7.03
C TYR A 419 11.81 -18.84 -7.35
N PRO A 420 11.52 -17.57 -7.66
CA PRO A 420 10.18 -17.16 -8.06
C PRO A 420 9.89 -17.66 -9.47
N ILE A 421 8.60 -17.62 -9.85
CA ILE A 421 8.15 -17.92 -11.20
C ILE A 421 8.92 -17.02 -12.19
N HIS A 422 9.42 -17.62 -13.27
CA HIS A 422 10.30 -16.97 -14.26
C HIS A 422 11.65 -16.46 -13.72
N LYS A 423 12.06 -16.85 -12.49
CA LYS A 423 13.32 -16.44 -11.83
C LYS A 423 13.55 -14.93 -11.77
N ARG A 424 12.47 -14.14 -11.71
CA ARG A 424 12.52 -12.68 -11.58
C ARG A 424 11.38 -12.18 -10.69
N PRO A 425 11.48 -10.97 -10.12
CA PRO A 425 10.38 -10.36 -9.40
C PRO A 425 9.26 -9.94 -10.35
N LEU A 426 8.04 -9.90 -9.82
CA LEU A 426 6.86 -9.38 -10.50
C LEU A 426 6.84 -7.85 -10.51
N VAL A 427 7.26 -7.22 -9.39
CA VAL A 427 7.35 -5.77 -9.22
C VAL A 427 8.70 -5.44 -8.57
N VAL A 428 9.33 -4.35 -9.02
CA VAL A 428 10.56 -3.81 -8.40
C VAL A 428 10.42 -2.29 -8.20
N ARG A 429 10.78 -1.82 -7.01
CA ARG A 429 10.93 -0.40 -6.68
C ARG A 429 12.33 -0.15 -6.14
N SER A 430 13.06 0.73 -6.80
CA SER A 430 14.42 1.14 -6.43
C SER A 430 14.55 2.65 -6.62
N GLY A 431 15.42 3.30 -5.84
CA GLY A 431 15.64 4.75 -5.96
C GLY A 431 14.47 5.59 -5.44
N VAL A 432 13.61 5.00 -4.61
CA VAL A 432 12.52 5.69 -3.91
C VAL A 432 12.84 5.78 -2.42
N ASP A 433 12.22 6.72 -1.72
CA ASP A 433 12.45 6.96 -0.30
C ASP A 433 11.59 6.10 0.63
N TYR A 434 10.70 5.27 0.10
CA TYR A 434 9.85 4.34 0.85
C TYR A 434 10.24 2.86 0.63
N ARG A 435 9.70 1.97 1.47
CA ARG A 435 9.74 0.52 1.30
C ARG A 435 8.35 -0.08 1.36
N PHE A 436 8.13 -1.16 0.63
CA PHE A 436 6.92 -1.96 0.78
C PHE A 436 6.94 -2.71 2.11
N THR A 437 5.79 -2.72 2.79
CA THR A 437 5.61 -3.36 4.09
C THR A 437 4.67 -4.54 4.02
N THR A 438 3.59 -4.43 3.24
CA THR A 438 2.47 -5.39 3.22
C THR A 438 1.89 -5.55 1.82
N ILE A 439 1.20 -6.66 1.57
CA ILE A 439 0.56 -6.96 0.29
C ILE A 439 -0.83 -7.58 0.46
N ALA A 440 -1.75 -7.17 -0.40
CA ALA A 440 -3.01 -7.86 -0.66
C ALA A 440 -3.19 -8.02 -2.17
N VAL A 441 -3.79 -9.13 -2.60
CA VAL A 441 -4.04 -9.40 -4.02
C VAL A 441 -5.52 -9.66 -4.24
N ASP A 442 -6.09 -9.09 -5.31
CA ASP A 442 -7.42 -9.44 -5.81
C ASP A 442 -7.35 -9.95 -7.25
N GLN A 443 -8.32 -10.78 -7.60
CA GLN A 443 -8.47 -11.40 -8.91
C GLN A 443 -9.75 -10.88 -9.57
N VAL A 444 -9.61 -9.87 -10.42
CA VAL A 444 -10.71 -9.02 -10.90
C VAL A 444 -11.07 -9.37 -12.33
N ASP A 445 -12.36 -9.63 -12.57
CA ASP A 445 -12.87 -9.78 -13.92
C ASP A 445 -13.08 -8.39 -14.57
N ALA A 446 -12.59 -8.24 -15.79
CA ALA A 446 -12.75 -7.07 -16.65
C ALA A 446 -13.37 -7.49 -17.99
N VAL A 447 -13.58 -6.53 -18.91
CA VAL A 447 -14.16 -6.81 -20.23
C VAL A 447 -13.30 -7.75 -21.07
N ASP A 448 -11.98 -7.62 -21.00
CA ASP A 448 -10.98 -8.29 -21.82
C ASP A 448 -10.32 -9.50 -21.16
N GLY A 449 -10.61 -9.77 -19.90
CA GLY A 449 -10.07 -10.92 -19.18
C GLY A 449 -10.09 -10.75 -17.67
N ARG A 450 -9.29 -11.58 -17.00
CA ARG A 450 -9.12 -11.53 -15.55
C ARG A 450 -7.73 -10.98 -15.22
N TYR A 451 -7.67 -10.10 -14.24
CA TYR A 451 -6.47 -9.36 -13.87
C TYR A 451 -6.13 -9.56 -12.40
N GLU A 452 -4.83 -9.70 -12.14
CA GLU A 452 -4.29 -9.69 -10.79
C GLU A 452 -4.00 -8.25 -10.39
N VAL A 453 -4.63 -7.77 -9.31
CA VAL A 453 -4.42 -6.42 -8.79
C VAL A 453 -3.74 -6.51 -7.44
N LEU A 454 -2.56 -5.91 -7.35
CA LEU A 454 -1.74 -5.85 -6.15
C LEU A 454 -2.06 -4.55 -5.39
N PHE A 455 -2.31 -4.66 -4.09
CA PHE A 455 -2.35 -3.55 -3.15
C PHE A 455 -1.11 -3.65 -2.27
N LEU A 456 -0.23 -2.66 -2.36
CA LEU A 456 1.08 -2.65 -1.71
C LEU A 456 1.12 -1.52 -0.66
N GLY A 457 1.22 -1.88 0.62
CA GLY A 457 1.38 -0.91 1.70
C GLY A 457 2.83 -0.44 1.82
N THR A 458 3.04 0.80 2.25
CA THR A 458 4.39 1.39 2.41
C THR A 458 4.70 1.74 3.87
N ASP A 459 6.00 1.94 4.15
CA ASP A 459 6.48 2.46 5.43
C ASP A 459 6.17 3.96 5.64
N HIS A 460 5.66 4.65 4.63
CA HIS A 460 5.17 6.03 4.70
C HIS A 460 3.67 6.13 5.02
N GLY A 461 2.94 5.00 5.05
CA GLY A 461 1.50 5.00 5.29
C GLY A 461 0.65 5.24 4.05
N THR A 462 1.18 4.93 2.88
CA THR A 462 0.44 4.89 1.61
C THR A 462 0.11 3.46 1.20
N VAL A 463 -0.92 3.31 0.35
CA VAL A 463 -1.24 2.07 -0.35
C VAL A 463 -1.18 2.34 -1.85
N GLN A 464 -0.37 1.56 -2.56
CA GLN A 464 -0.27 1.59 -4.02
C GLN A 464 -1.10 0.47 -4.64
N LYS A 465 -1.87 0.79 -5.68
CA LYS A 465 -2.60 -0.17 -6.51
C LYS A 465 -1.83 -0.40 -7.80
N VAL A 466 -1.36 -1.62 -8.00
CA VAL A 466 -0.47 -1.99 -9.11
C VAL A 466 -1.06 -3.16 -9.89
N ILE A 467 -0.95 -3.09 -11.21
CA ILE A 467 -1.20 -4.23 -12.10
C ILE A 467 0.04 -4.50 -12.94
N VAL A 468 0.25 -5.76 -13.32
CA VAL A 468 1.34 -6.17 -14.19
C VAL A 468 0.76 -6.86 -15.41
N LEU A 469 1.10 -6.33 -16.58
CA LEU A 469 0.56 -6.77 -17.87
C LEU A 469 1.68 -7.39 -18.71
N PRO A 470 1.43 -8.48 -19.44
CA PRO A 470 2.37 -8.98 -20.42
C PRO A 470 2.42 -8.00 -21.60
N LYS A 471 3.61 -7.46 -21.89
CA LYS A 471 3.85 -6.60 -23.05
C LYS A 471 4.27 -7.44 -24.25
N ASP A 472 5.28 -8.29 -24.06
CA ASP A 472 5.77 -9.31 -24.99
C ASP A 472 5.95 -10.64 -24.24
N PRO A 473 6.22 -11.79 -24.89
CA PRO A 473 6.42 -13.07 -24.19
C PRO A 473 7.53 -13.04 -23.12
N THR A 474 8.48 -12.10 -23.24
CA THR A 474 9.63 -11.96 -22.34
C THR A 474 9.53 -10.73 -21.43
N THR A 475 8.70 -9.73 -21.75
CA THR A 475 8.66 -8.44 -21.06
C THR A 475 7.29 -8.20 -20.42
N VAL A 476 7.31 -7.64 -19.22
CA VAL A 476 6.11 -7.20 -18.51
C VAL A 476 6.09 -5.67 -18.42
N GLU A 477 4.90 -5.11 -18.50
CA GLU A 477 4.61 -3.70 -18.22
C GLU A 477 3.99 -3.61 -16.84
N GLU A 478 4.62 -2.85 -15.97
CA GLU A 478 4.10 -2.56 -14.64
C GLU A 478 3.37 -1.22 -14.65
N LEU A 479 2.18 -1.17 -14.04
CA LEU A 479 1.36 0.05 -13.98
C LEU A 479 0.92 0.33 -12.54
N THR A 480 1.40 1.44 -11.99
CA THR A 480 0.88 2.01 -10.74
C THR A 480 -0.35 2.86 -11.03
N LEU A 481 -1.54 2.33 -10.73
CA LEU A 481 -2.83 2.95 -11.07
C LEU A 481 -3.18 4.08 -10.10
N GLU A 482 -2.95 3.87 -8.82
CA GLU A 482 -3.19 4.87 -7.77
C GLU A 482 -2.25 4.67 -6.59
N GLU A 483 -1.95 5.75 -5.88
CA GLU A 483 -1.33 5.76 -4.56
C GLU A 483 -2.16 6.64 -3.63
N VAL A 484 -2.51 6.13 -2.46
CA VAL A 484 -3.38 6.83 -1.51
C VAL A 484 -2.77 6.86 -0.12
N GLU A 485 -2.73 8.03 0.52
CA GLU A 485 -2.35 8.18 1.93
C GLU A 485 -3.50 7.75 2.84
N VAL A 486 -3.36 6.60 3.51
CA VAL A 486 -4.47 6.00 4.26
C VAL A 486 -4.58 6.48 5.71
N PHE A 487 -3.55 7.13 6.25
CA PHE A 487 -3.54 7.63 7.64
C PHE A 487 -3.37 9.14 7.69
N ARG A 488 -4.04 9.77 8.68
CA ARG A 488 -3.92 11.22 8.91
C ARG A 488 -2.51 11.63 9.31
N THR A 489 -1.89 10.81 10.16
CA THR A 489 -0.49 10.95 10.55
C THR A 489 0.28 9.84 9.83
N PRO A 490 1.31 10.17 9.04
CA PRO A 490 2.12 9.17 8.35
C PRO A 490 2.64 8.11 9.33
N ALA A 491 2.29 6.85 9.08
CA ALA A 491 2.69 5.71 9.88
C ALA A 491 2.77 4.47 8.99
N PRO A 492 3.77 3.60 9.15
CA PRO A 492 3.91 2.40 8.33
C PRO A 492 2.65 1.55 8.33
N VAL A 493 2.20 1.13 7.14
CA VAL A 493 1.12 0.13 7.03
C VAL A 493 1.65 -1.19 7.61
N LYS A 494 1.04 -1.68 8.69
CA LYS A 494 1.48 -2.87 9.42
C LYS A 494 0.75 -4.13 8.98
N THR A 495 -0.55 -4.02 8.76
CA THR A 495 -1.39 -5.15 8.33
C THR A 495 -2.40 -4.65 7.31
N MET A 496 -2.67 -5.47 6.29
CA MET A 496 -3.74 -5.24 5.34
C MET A 496 -4.61 -6.48 5.21
N TYR A 497 -5.92 -6.27 5.07
CA TYR A 497 -6.86 -7.32 4.72
C TYR A 497 -7.76 -6.86 3.58
N ILE A 498 -7.94 -7.72 2.59
CA ILE A 498 -8.80 -7.45 1.44
C ILE A 498 -10.08 -8.29 1.50
N SER A 499 -11.22 -7.62 1.31
CA SER A 499 -12.52 -8.26 1.13
C SER A 499 -13.02 -8.00 -0.28
N ALA A 500 -12.64 -8.87 -1.22
CA ALA A 500 -13.09 -8.80 -2.62
C ALA A 500 -14.63 -8.79 -2.72
N LYS A 501 -15.32 -9.62 -1.94
CA LYS A 501 -16.80 -9.68 -1.91
C LYS A 501 -17.45 -8.35 -1.50
N ARG A 502 -16.85 -7.62 -0.56
CA ARG A 502 -17.36 -6.31 -0.10
C ARG A 502 -16.75 -5.13 -0.88
N GLN A 503 -15.78 -5.40 -1.75
CA GLN A 503 -15.00 -4.39 -2.45
C GLN A 503 -14.32 -3.40 -1.48
N GLN A 504 -13.73 -3.92 -0.40
CA GLN A 504 -13.04 -3.12 0.63
C GLN A 504 -11.64 -3.66 0.93
N LEU A 505 -10.73 -2.75 1.23
CA LEU A 505 -9.42 -2.98 1.84
C LEU A 505 -9.42 -2.37 3.24
N TYR A 506 -8.84 -3.05 4.22
CA TYR A 506 -8.65 -2.56 5.57
C TYR A 506 -7.17 -2.49 5.86
N ALA A 507 -6.63 -1.29 6.07
CA ALA A 507 -5.22 -1.04 6.35
C ALA A 507 -5.04 -0.57 7.79
N SER A 508 -4.18 -1.22 8.56
CA SER A 508 -3.90 -0.86 9.95
C SER A 508 -2.44 -0.48 10.19
N SER A 509 -2.22 0.40 11.16
CA SER A 509 -0.90 0.86 11.60
C SER A 509 -0.88 1.11 13.10
N GLU A 510 0.19 1.70 13.62
CA GLU A 510 0.17 2.22 14.99
C GLU A 510 -0.74 3.44 15.18
N ALA A 511 -1.08 4.15 14.09
CA ALA A 511 -1.89 5.36 14.11
C ALA A 511 -3.40 5.07 14.06
N GLY A 512 -3.83 3.94 13.49
CA GLY A 512 -5.25 3.57 13.41
C GLY A 512 -5.56 2.50 12.37
N LEU A 513 -6.84 2.39 12.03
CA LEU A 513 -7.38 1.52 10.99
C LEU A 513 -8.10 2.38 9.94
N THR A 514 -7.89 2.11 8.67
CA THR A 514 -8.62 2.78 7.58
C THR A 514 -9.28 1.74 6.69
N GLN A 515 -10.60 1.87 6.53
CA GLN A 515 -11.38 1.14 5.52
C GLN A 515 -11.32 1.93 4.20
N VAL A 516 -10.93 1.30 3.11
CA VAL A 516 -10.74 1.92 1.78
C VAL A 516 -11.47 1.10 0.72
N SER A 517 -12.23 1.74 -0.16
CA SER A 517 -12.83 1.09 -1.34
C SER A 517 -11.75 0.63 -2.31
N LEU A 518 -11.92 -0.55 -2.94
CA LEU A 518 -11.00 -1.05 -3.97
C LEU A 518 -11.04 -0.25 -5.28
N HIS A 519 -12.06 0.59 -5.46
CA HIS A 519 -12.25 1.42 -6.65
C HIS A 519 -12.82 2.80 -6.31
N ARG A 520 -12.41 3.78 -7.11
CA ARG A 520 -12.78 5.20 -6.99
C ARG A 520 -12.82 5.86 -8.37
N CYS A 521 -13.53 5.24 -9.30
CA CYS A 521 -13.48 5.53 -10.74
C CYS A 521 -13.71 7.00 -11.12
N GLY A 522 -14.52 7.73 -10.34
CA GLY A 522 -14.75 9.16 -10.58
C GLY A 522 -13.50 10.04 -10.45
N VAL A 523 -12.45 9.55 -9.79
CA VAL A 523 -11.15 10.24 -9.67
C VAL A 523 -10.38 10.22 -10.99
N TYR A 524 -10.64 9.28 -11.91
CA TYR A 524 -9.92 9.25 -13.18
C TYR A 524 -10.33 10.37 -14.13
N GLY A 525 -11.59 10.83 -14.07
CA GLY A 525 -12.06 11.94 -14.89
C GLY A 525 -13.49 11.74 -15.37
N LYS A 526 -13.97 12.72 -16.13
CA LYS A 526 -15.34 12.77 -16.66
C LYS A 526 -15.41 12.46 -18.15
N ALA A 527 -14.27 12.28 -18.83
CA ALA A 527 -14.26 11.86 -20.22
C ALA A 527 -14.10 10.35 -20.36
N CYS A 528 -14.65 9.78 -21.44
CA CYS A 528 -14.42 8.39 -21.80
C CYS A 528 -12.91 8.10 -21.94
N SER A 529 -12.16 9.03 -22.55
CA SER A 529 -10.71 8.91 -22.68
C SER A 529 -10.01 8.77 -21.33
N ASP A 530 -10.40 9.55 -20.33
CA ASP A 530 -9.76 9.53 -19.01
C ASP A 530 -9.95 8.19 -18.30
N CYS A 531 -11.16 7.63 -18.44
CA CYS A 531 -11.53 6.32 -17.90
C CYS A 531 -10.81 5.18 -18.63
N CYS A 532 -10.69 5.27 -19.95
CA CYS A 532 -9.99 4.27 -20.75
C CYS A 532 -8.48 4.27 -20.47
N LEU A 533 -7.87 5.45 -20.35
CA LEU A 533 -6.46 5.61 -20.01
C LEU A 533 -6.16 5.19 -18.56
N ALA A 534 -7.17 5.06 -17.70
CA ALA A 534 -6.99 4.57 -16.34
C ALA A 534 -6.51 3.15 -16.26
N ARG A 535 -6.89 2.30 -17.24
CA ARG A 535 -6.53 0.87 -17.27
C ARG A 535 -6.83 0.16 -15.93
N ASP A 536 -7.77 0.68 -15.14
CA ASP A 536 -8.18 0.08 -13.87
C ASP A 536 -9.26 -0.98 -14.17
N PRO A 537 -9.01 -2.28 -13.88
CA PRO A 537 -9.99 -3.34 -14.15
C PRO A 537 -11.29 -3.17 -13.36
N TYR A 538 -11.29 -2.42 -12.26
CA TYR A 538 -12.50 -2.11 -11.51
C TYR A 538 -13.34 -0.98 -12.12
N CYS A 539 -12.85 -0.29 -13.16
CA CYS A 539 -13.49 0.91 -13.69
C CYS A 539 -13.78 0.78 -15.19
N ALA A 540 -14.97 1.21 -15.58
CA ALA A 540 -15.39 1.27 -16.98
C ALA A 540 -16.20 2.53 -17.25
N TRP A 541 -16.15 3.03 -18.48
CA TRP A 541 -17.05 4.08 -18.93
C TRP A 541 -18.44 3.48 -19.11
N ASP A 542 -19.48 4.07 -18.53
CA ASP A 542 -20.87 3.57 -18.67
C ASP A 542 -21.66 4.22 -19.81
N GLY A 543 -21.11 5.25 -20.44
CA GLY A 543 -21.78 6.09 -21.44
C GLY A 543 -21.82 7.56 -21.04
N GLU A 544 -21.75 7.84 -19.74
CA GLU A 544 -21.85 9.19 -19.18
C GLU A 544 -20.70 9.53 -18.22
N ASN A 545 -20.28 8.57 -17.38
CA ASN A 545 -19.22 8.76 -16.38
C ASN A 545 -18.29 7.54 -16.31
N CYS A 546 -17.12 7.73 -15.70
CA CYS A 546 -16.27 6.62 -15.29
C CYS A 546 -16.80 6.02 -13.99
N SER A 547 -17.29 4.79 -14.05
CA SER A 547 -17.98 4.13 -12.94
C SER A 547 -17.47 2.71 -12.70
N ALA A 548 -17.90 2.10 -11.60
CA ALA A 548 -17.48 0.76 -11.23
C ALA A 548 -17.88 -0.26 -12.30
N PHE A 549 -16.97 -1.15 -12.64
CA PHE A 549 -17.23 -2.23 -13.58
C PHE A 549 -18.25 -3.20 -12.98
N THR A 550 -19.25 -3.57 -13.79
CA THR A 550 -20.25 -4.57 -13.45
C THR A 550 -20.46 -5.47 -14.66
N GLN A 551 -20.66 -6.77 -14.46
CA GLN A 551 -20.85 -7.73 -15.58
C GLN A 551 -22.21 -7.62 -16.31
N ALA A 552 -23.03 -6.60 -15.99
CA ALA A 552 -24.41 -6.47 -16.48
C ALA A 552 -24.55 -6.40 -18.02
N THR A 553 -25.70 -6.86 -18.53
CA THR A 553 -26.03 -7.17 -19.94
C THR A 553 -26.32 -5.96 -20.85
N LYS A 554 -26.40 -4.72 -20.34
CA LYS A 554 -26.61 -3.51 -21.17
C LYS A 554 -25.29 -3.06 -21.84
N ARG A 555 -24.84 -3.83 -22.83
CA ARG A 555 -23.50 -3.76 -23.46
C ARG A 555 -23.22 -2.53 -24.33
N ARG A 556 -24.22 -1.76 -24.80
CA ARG A 556 -24.01 -0.88 -25.97
C ARG A 556 -23.12 0.35 -25.72
N SER A 557 -23.13 0.94 -24.52
CA SER A 557 -22.35 2.16 -24.20
C SER A 557 -21.10 1.92 -23.35
N ARG A 558 -20.91 0.72 -22.78
CA ARG A 558 -19.81 0.46 -21.86
C ARG A 558 -18.47 0.32 -22.58
N ARG A 559 -17.42 0.98 -22.09
CA ARG A 559 -16.06 0.91 -22.66
C ARG A 559 -15.01 0.72 -21.57
N GLN A 560 -14.15 -0.27 -21.76
CA GLN A 560 -13.00 -0.57 -20.92
C GLN A 560 -11.93 -1.24 -21.79
N ASP A 561 -10.68 -0.90 -21.54
CA ASP A 561 -9.52 -1.50 -22.21
C ASP A 561 -8.36 -1.46 -21.23
N VAL A 562 -8.23 -2.51 -20.42
CA VAL A 562 -7.19 -2.61 -19.39
C VAL A 562 -5.85 -2.89 -20.07
N LYS A 563 -5.85 -3.83 -21.02
CA LYS A 563 -4.63 -4.30 -21.67
C LYS A 563 -3.92 -3.21 -22.47
N HIS A 564 -4.63 -2.45 -23.30
CA HIS A 564 -4.00 -1.49 -24.21
C HIS A 564 -4.29 -0.04 -23.85
N GLY A 565 -5.40 0.23 -23.16
CA GLY A 565 -5.81 1.59 -22.78
C GLY A 565 -5.92 2.52 -23.99
N ASP A 566 -6.58 2.10 -25.08
CA ASP A 566 -6.68 2.86 -26.33
C ASP A 566 -8.02 3.64 -26.48
N PRO A 567 -8.04 4.96 -26.23
CA PRO A 567 -9.26 5.76 -26.36
C PRO A 567 -9.72 5.95 -27.82
N LEU A 568 -8.83 5.83 -28.82
CA LEU A 568 -9.19 6.05 -30.23
C LEU A 568 -10.09 4.93 -30.75
N ARG A 569 -9.93 3.72 -30.21
CA ARG A 569 -10.79 2.58 -30.50
C ARG A 569 -12.03 2.57 -29.60
N GLN A 570 -11.84 2.81 -28.30
CA GLN A 570 -12.92 2.64 -27.31
C GLN A 570 -13.91 3.81 -27.28
N CYS A 571 -13.44 5.04 -27.43
CA CYS A 571 -14.21 6.26 -27.14
C CYS A 571 -14.68 7.04 -28.37
N ARG A 572 -14.76 6.39 -29.54
CA ARG A 572 -15.26 7.03 -30.78
C ARG A 572 -16.64 7.65 -30.55
N GLY A 573 -16.77 8.95 -30.88
CA GLY A 573 -18.00 9.72 -30.71
C GLY A 573 -18.22 10.35 -29.33
N TYR A 574 -17.47 9.93 -28.30
CA TYR A 574 -17.54 10.53 -26.95
C TYR A 574 -16.54 11.69 -26.77
N ASN A 575 -15.34 11.57 -27.37
CA ASN A 575 -14.29 12.58 -27.22
C ASN A 575 -14.63 13.93 -27.88
N ALA A 576 -15.37 13.91 -29.00
CA ALA A 576 -15.80 15.13 -29.69
C ALA A 576 -16.75 16.01 -28.85
N LYS A 577 -17.49 15.42 -27.91
CA LYS A 577 -18.35 16.18 -26.98
C LYS A 577 -17.53 16.93 -25.93
N VAL A 578 -16.39 16.38 -25.52
CA VAL A 578 -15.51 16.99 -24.52
C VAL A 578 -14.76 18.16 -25.13
N GLU A 579 -14.20 17.99 -26.33
CA GLU A 579 -13.53 19.10 -27.03
C GLU A 579 -14.47 20.28 -27.31
N ARG A 580 -15.74 20.01 -27.63
CA ARG A 580 -16.76 21.06 -27.80
C ARG A 580 -17.15 21.76 -26.49
N ARG A 581 -16.97 21.11 -25.34
CA ARG A 581 -17.26 21.66 -24.01
C ARG A 581 -16.07 22.38 -23.37
N LEU A 582 -14.86 22.26 -23.93
CA LEU A 582 -13.70 23.00 -23.45
C LEU A 582 -13.93 24.50 -23.67
N GLN A 583 -14.29 25.20 -22.58
CA GLN A 583 -14.43 26.64 -22.59
C GLN A 583 -13.07 27.31 -22.79
N GLU A 584 -13.06 28.39 -23.55
CA GLU A 584 -11.89 29.25 -23.73
C GLU A 584 -11.73 30.13 -22.48
N LYS A 585 -10.65 29.94 -21.73
CA LYS A 585 -10.32 30.80 -20.58
C LYS A 585 -9.67 32.07 -21.10
N VAL A 586 -10.28 33.23 -20.87
CA VAL A 586 -9.67 34.52 -21.20
C VAL A 586 -8.73 34.92 -20.08
N GLN A 587 -7.49 35.25 -20.42
CA GLN A 587 -6.49 35.74 -19.47
C GLN A 587 -5.91 37.04 -20.01
N PHE A 588 -5.73 38.02 -19.11
CA PHE A 588 -5.15 39.31 -19.46
C PHE A 588 -3.70 39.38 -18.96
N GLY A 589 -2.85 40.00 -19.75
CA GLY A 589 -1.49 40.37 -19.37
C GLY A 589 -1.21 41.82 -19.76
N VAL A 590 -0.25 42.45 -19.11
CA VAL A 590 0.15 43.84 -19.41
C VAL A 590 1.44 43.82 -20.21
N GLU A 591 1.56 44.69 -21.21
CA GLU A 591 2.79 44.79 -21.99
C GLU A 591 4.00 45.09 -21.08
N GLY A 592 5.09 44.33 -21.27
CA GLY A 592 6.29 44.38 -20.45
C GLY A 592 6.25 43.55 -19.17
N SER A 593 5.09 43.05 -18.74
CA SER A 593 4.99 42.17 -17.57
C SER A 593 5.15 40.68 -17.93
N SER A 594 5.16 39.81 -16.93
CA SER A 594 5.22 38.35 -17.12
C SER A 594 3.84 37.73 -16.89
N THR A 595 3.52 36.63 -17.59
CA THR A 595 2.26 35.91 -17.35
C THR A 595 2.45 34.40 -17.39
N PHE A 596 1.75 33.71 -16.50
CA PHE A 596 1.77 32.27 -16.39
C PHE A 596 0.48 31.67 -16.93
N LEU A 597 0.58 30.82 -17.95
CA LEU A 597 -0.53 30.06 -18.50
C LEU A 597 -0.52 28.67 -17.85
N GLU A 598 -1.44 28.47 -16.91
CA GLU A 598 -1.56 27.23 -16.15
C GLU A 598 -2.17 26.11 -17.00
N CYS A 599 -1.56 24.93 -16.95
CA CYS A 599 -2.12 23.68 -17.45
C CYS A 599 -1.45 22.49 -16.76
N VAL A 600 -2.19 21.84 -15.87
CA VAL A 600 -1.72 20.67 -15.13
C VAL A 600 -2.46 19.42 -15.65
N PRO A 601 -1.76 18.41 -16.17
CA PRO A 601 -2.40 17.14 -16.51
C PRO A 601 -2.86 16.44 -15.24
N ARG A 602 -3.98 15.71 -15.33
CA ARG A 602 -4.48 14.89 -14.22
C ARG A 602 -3.56 13.70 -13.92
N SER A 603 -2.95 13.13 -14.95
CA SER A 603 -2.00 12.02 -14.85
C SER A 603 -0.57 12.57 -14.88
N PRO A 604 0.28 12.26 -13.87
CA PRO A 604 1.71 12.58 -13.90
C PRO A 604 2.47 11.90 -15.04
N GLN A 605 1.89 10.84 -15.64
CA GLN A 605 2.45 10.11 -16.76
C GLN A 605 2.21 10.82 -18.12
N ALA A 606 1.37 11.86 -18.14
CA ALA A 606 1.07 12.61 -19.35
C ALA A 606 2.11 13.70 -19.63
N THR A 607 2.51 13.82 -20.90
CA THR A 607 3.41 14.89 -21.34
C THR A 607 2.63 16.07 -21.93
N ILE A 608 3.04 17.29 -21.59
CA ILE A 608 2.38 18.52 -22.03
C ILE A 608 3.11 19.16 -23.22
N LYS A 609 2.32 19.60 -24.20
CA LYS A 609 2.79 20.40 -25.34
C LYS A 609 1.89 21.60 -25.56
N TRP A 610 2.50 22.79 -25.62
CA TRP A 610 1.79 24.03 -25.91
C TRP A 610 1.84 24.37 -27.39
N LEU A 611 0.67 24.72 -27.95
CA LEU A 611 0.53 25.29 -29.28
C LEU A 611 0.01 26.71 -29.18
N TYR A 612 0.60 27.62 -29.94
CA TYR A 612 0.13 28.99 -30.10
C TYR A 612 -0.59 29.11 -31.45
N GLN A 613 -1.79 29.67 -31.43
CA GLN A 613 -2.64 29.88 -32.60
C GLN A 613 -2.79 31.38 -32.88
N LYS A 614 -2.36 31.79 -34.07
CA LYS A 614 -2.49 33.14 -34.62
C LYS A 614 -2.96 33.04 -36.08
N GLU A 615 -3.91 33.87 -36.49
CA GLU A 615 -4.44 33.90 -37.86
C GLU A 615 -4.86 32.50 -38.40
N GLY A 616 -5.47 31.68 -37.54
CA GLY A 616 -5.92 30.33 -37.89
C GLY A 616 -4.82 29.26 -37.99
N ARG A 617 -3.52 29.62 -37.94
CA ARG A 617 -2.41 28.65 -37.96
C ARG A 617 -1.96 28.31 -36.54
N ARG A 618 -1.85 27.01 -36.24
CA ARG A 618 -1.31 26.49 -34.97
C ARG A 618 0.18 26.18 -35.14
N LYS A 619 1.02 26.72 -34.27
CA LYS A 619 2.46 26.47 -34.21
C LYS A 619 2.86 25.99 -32.82
N VAL A 620 3.92 25.21 -32.73
CA VAL A 620 4.47 24.79 -31.43
C VAL A 620 5.05 26.01 -30.72
N LEU A 621 4.74 26.19 -29.43
CA LEU A 621 5.34 27.23 -28.63
C LEU A 621 6.80 26.83 -28.30
N ASN A 622 7.72 27.28 -29.15
CA ASN A 622 9.15 27.04 -29.00
C ASN A 622 9.93 28.35 -29.15
N ARG A 623 10.05 29.08 -28.03
CA ARG A 623 10.81 30.34 -27.92
C ARG A 623 11.78 30.19 -26.75
N GLU A 624 12.94 29.63 -27.04
CA GLU A 624 13.99 29.39 -26.04
C GLU A 624 14.47 30.74 -25.48
N GLY A 625 14.67 30.82 -24.15
CA GLY A 625 15.05 32.06 -23.47
C GLY A 625 13.89 32.94 -23.03
N GLU A 626 12.82 33.08 -23.82
CA GLU A 626 11.66 33.96 -23.53
C GLU A 626 10.52 33.23 -22.80
N VAL A 627 10.39 31.92 -23.00
CA VAL A 627 9.35 31.09 -22.40
C VAL A 627 9.97 30.04 -21.49
N LEU A 628 9.50 30.00 -20.23
CA LEU A 628 9.88 28.96 -19.28
C LEU A 628 8.75 27.94 -19.18
N LYS A 629 9.03 26.69 -19.56
CA LYS A 629 8.10 25.56 -19.44
C LYS A 629 8.24 24.97 -18.04
N THR A 630 7.12 24.79 -17.33
CA THR A 630 7.08 24.14 -16.02
C THR A 630 6.12 22.94 -16.07
N PRO A 631 6.18 22.01 -15.10
CA PRO A 631 5.19 20.94 -14.98
C PRO A 631 3.75 21.44 -14.85
N GLN A 632 3.57 22.66 -14.34
CA GLN A 632 2.27 23.26 -14.07
C GLN A 632 1.76 24.16 -15.21
N GLY A 633 2.57 24.46 -16.23
CA GLY A 633 2.19 25.40 -17.28
C GLY A 633 3.36 26.03 -18.02
N VAL A 634 3.14 27.22 -18.59
CA VAL A 634 4.18 28.01 -19.26
C VAL A 634 4.20 29.44 -18.77
N LEU A 635 5.38 29.94 -18.42
CA LEU A 635 5.62 31.34 -18.08
C LEU A 635 6.18 32.07 -19.31
N LEU A 636 5.45 33.09 -19.76
CA LEU A 636 5.94 34.08 -20.70
C LEU A 636 6.66 35.17 -19.88
N LYS A 637 7.98 35.30 -20.04
CA LYS A 637 8.80 36.17 -19.17
C LYS A 637 8.55 37.65 -19.40
N THR A 638 8.30 38.05 -20.65
CA THR A 638 8.04 39.44 -21.03
C THR A 638 7.00 39.43 -22.13
N LEU A 639 5.88 40.10 -21.88
CA LEU A 639 4.77 40.19 -22.81
C LEU A 639 4.96 41.33 -23.81
N THR A 640 4.71 41.04 -25.07
CA THR A 640 4.62 42.01 -26.18
C THR A 640 3.27 41.86 -26.86
N LYS A 641 2.76 42.90 -27.54
CA LYS A 641 1.48 42.78 -28.29
C LYS A 641 1.42 41.59 -29.26
N LEU A 642 2.57 41.09 -29.71
CA LEU A 642 2.66 39.93 -30.59
C LEU A 642 2.26 38.62 -29.93
N ASP A 643 2.33 38.53 -28.59
CA ASP A 643 2.03 37.34 -27.80
C ASP A 643 0.52 37.14 -27.57
N ALA A 644 -0.30 38.13 -27.92
CA ALA A 644 -1.75 38.02 -27.87
C ALA A 644 -2.24 36.93 -28.83
N GLY A 645 -3.18 36.11 -28.39
CA GLY A 645 -3.72 35.01 -29.21
C GLY A 645 -4.20 33.83 -28.38
N LEU A 646 -4.48 32.72 -29.08
CA LEU A 646 -5.05 31.53 -28.45
C LEU A 646 -3.97 30.47 -28.23
N TYR A 647 -3.78 30.08 -26.97
CA TYR A 647 -2.85 29.04 -26.55
C TYR A 647 -3.63 27.75 -26.27
N HIS A 648 -3.13 26.63 -26.78
CA HIS A 648 -3.69 25.30 -26.56
C HIS A 648 -2.69 24.47 -25.78
N CYS A 649 -3.13 23.93 -24.66
CA CYS A 649 -2.39 22.93 -23.91
C CYS A 649 -2.83 21.54 -24.36
N LEU A 650 -1.92 20.74 -24.91
CA LEU A 650 -2.18 19.36 -25.33
C LEU A 650 -1.45 18.41 -24.40
N ALA A 651 -2.17 17.41 -23.89
CA ALA A 651 -1.61 16.28 -23.17
C ALA A 651 -1.44 15.08 -24.11
N THR A 652 -0.33 14.36 -23.95
CA THR A 652 -0.10 13.06 -24.59
C THR A 652 0.16 12.01 -23.51
N GLU A 653 -0.72 11.00 -23.42
CA GLU A 653 -0.63 9.86 -22.50
C GLU A 653 -0.92 8.59 -23.30
N ASN A 654 -0.09 7.55 -23.18
CA ASN A 654 -0.24 6.28 -23.92
C ASN A 654 -0.51 6.48 -25.44
N ASN A 655 0.26 7.36 -26.09
CA ASN A 655 0.10 7.77 -27.50
C ASN A 655 -1.22 8.47 -27.87
N PHE A 656 -2.13 8.68 -26.92
CA PHE A 656 -3.35 9.44 -27.11
C PHE A 656 -3.11 10.93 -26.84
N LYS A 657 -3.53 11.78 -27.78
CA LYS A 657 -3.38 13.25 -27.69
C LYS A 657 -4.75 13.90 -27.53
N HIS A 658 -4.87 14.82 -26.57
CA HIS A 658 -6.08 15.61 -26.40
C HIS A 658 -5.76 17.00 -25.84
N THR A 659 -6.64 17.97 -26.09
CA THR A 659 -6.52 19.34 -25.55
C THR A 659 -7.05 19.39 -24.12
N LEU A 660 -6.24 19.85 -23.17
CA LEU A 660 -6.62 20.07 -21.77
C LEU A 660 -7.20 21.45 -21.52
N ALA A 661 -6.61 22.48 -22.13
CA ALA A 661 -6.97 23.86 -21.90
C ALA A 661 -6.81 24.71 -23.17
N ARG A 662 -7.66 25.71 -23.30
CA ARG A 662 -7.62 26.75 -24.35
C ARG A 662 -7.59 28.10 -23.65
N VAL A 663 -6.48 28.81 -23.74
CA VAL A 663 -6.27 30.09 -23.06
C VAL A 663 -6.15 31.21 -24.09
N SER A 664 -7.11 32.12 -24.11
CA SER A 664 -7.07 33.33 -24.93
C SER A 664 -6.34 34.43 -24.17
N LEU A 665 -5.06 34.65 -24.50
CA LEU A 665 -4.26 35.71 -23.90
C LEU A 665 -4.53 37.03 -24.61
N ARG A 666 -4.98 38.03 -23.85
CA ARG A 666 -5.17 39.41 -24.29
C ARG A 666 -4.14 40.30 -23.61
N ILE A 667 -3.56 41.23 -24.37
CA ILE A 667 -2.47 42.07 -23.88
C ILE A 667 -2.96 43.51 -23.83
N LEU A 668 -2.87 44.10 -22.65
CA LEU A 668 -3.23 45.49 -22.39
C LEU A 668 -1.99 46.37 -22.55
N ASP A 669 -2.20 47.53 -23.15
CA ASP A 669 -1.20 48.59 -23.19
C ASP A 669 -0.83 49.02 -21.77
N ARG A 670 0.46 49.23 -21.55
CA ARG A 670 0.97 49.64 -20.24
C ARG A 670 0.33 50.96 -19.78
N ASP A 671 0.21 51.93 -20.68
CA ASP A 671 -0.34 53.26 -20.37
C ASP A 671 -1.83 53.19 -20.02
N ILE A 672 -2.58 52.28 -20.67
CA ILE A 672 -4.00 52.06 -20.39
C ILE A 672 -4.18 51.37 -19.03
N ALA A 673 -3.34 50.39 -18.71
CA ALA A 673 -3.38 49.72 -17.40
C ALA A 673 -3.03 50.69 -16.25
N VAL A 674 -2.09 51.61 -16.47
CA VAL A 674 -1.74 52.67 -15.52
C VAL A 674 -2.89 53.67 -15.37
N ALA A 675 -3.48 54.15 -16.46
CA ALA A 675 -4.62 55.08 -16.42
C ALA A 675 -5.87 54.49 -15.75
N LEU A 676 -6.07 53.17 -15.81
CA LEU A 676 -7.18 52.47 -15.12
C LEU A 676 -6.91 52.20 -13.63
N THR A 677 -5.66 52.39 -13.16
CA THR A 677 -5.24 52.10 -11.77
C THR A 677 -4.89 53.34 -10.95
N THR A 678 -4.71 54.50 -11.59
CA THR A 678 -4.59 55.78 -10.91
C THR A 678 -5.94 56.16 -10.29
N PRO A 679 -6.02 56.37 -8.96
CA PRO A 679 -7.21 56.95 -8.35
C PRO A 679 -7.46 58.34 -8.94
N ASP A 680 -8.72 58.71 -9.18
CA ASP A 680 -9.08 60.10 -9.48
C ASP A 680 -8.71 60.97 -8.26
N GLU A 681 -7.57 61.67 -8.32
CA GLU A 681 -7.28 62.73 -7.38
C GLU A 681 -8.16 63.94 -7.73
N GLU A 682 -9.15 64.21 -6.89
CA GLU A 682 -9.92 65.47 -6.95
C GLU A 682 -8.96 66.65 -6.72
N GLU A 683 -8.84 67.52 -7.72
CA GLU A 683 -8.15 68.81 -7.61
C GLU A 683 -8.83 69.70 -6.56
N GLU A 684 -8.21 69.88 -5.38
CA GLU A 684 -8.51 71.01 -4.48
C GLU A 684 -7.41 72.09 -4.55
N ALA A 685 -7.86 73.31 -4.85
CA ALA A 685 -7.08 74.55 -4.86
C ALA A 685 -6.74 75.06 -3.44
N PRO A 686 -5.80 76.01 -3.27
CA PRO A 686 -4.93 76.07 -2.09
C PRO A 686 -5.50 76.92 -0.94
N ARG A 687 -5.21 76.53 0.31
CA ARG A 687 -5.26 77.41 1.48
C ARG A 687 -4.03 77.26 2.38
N SER A 688 -3.53 78.40 2.82
CA SER A 688 -2.31 78.62 3.59
C SER A 688 -2.45 78.28 5.08
N HIS A 689 -1.42 77.68 5.69
CA HIS A 689 -0.45 78.35 6.58
C HIS A 689 0.33 77.38 7.49
N HIS A 690 1.66 77.53 7.41
CA HIS A 690 2.70 77.48 8.46
C HIS A 690 3.05 76.24 9.31
N LYS A 691 4.32 75.83 9.09
CA LYS A 691 5.45 75.53 10.03
C LYS A 691 5.28 74.28 10.93
N ASN A 692 6.27 73.42 11.19
CA ASN A 692 7.72 73.38 10.97
C ASN A 692 8.18 71.93 11.29
N HIS A 693 9.13 71.37 10.53
CA HIS A 693 10.37 70.68 10.97
C HIS A 693 10.83 69.46 10.13
N GLN A 694 12.03 69.67 9.57
CA GLN A 694 13.17 68.77 9.38
C GLN A 694 13.02 67.51 8.52
N GLN A 695 13.64 67.61 7.34
CA GLN A 695 14.02 66.50 6.45
C GLN A 695 15.27 65.77 6.97
N HIS A 696 15.25 64.45 6.85
CA HIS A 696 16.41 63.64 6.45
C HIS A 696 15.97 62.63 5.37
N PRO A 697 16.81 62.35 4.35
CA PRO A 697 16.41 61.57 3.18
C PRO A 697 16.69 60.07 3.36
N ALA A 698 15.75 59.22 2.94
CA ALA A 698 15.95 57.78 2.76
C ALA A 698 15.64 57.37 1.30
N PRO A 699 16.29 56.32 0.76
CA PRO A 699 16.43 56.08 -0.69
C PRO A 699 15.16 55.44 -1.30
N PRO A 700 15.00 55.48 -2.64
CA PRO A 700 13.76 55.03 -3.29
C PRO A 700 13.61 53.50 -3.23
N THR A 701 12.50 53.02 -2.65
CA THR A 701 12.11 51.60 -2.62
C THR A 701 11.28 51.24 -3.87
N PRO A 702 11.55 50.11 -4.56
CA PRO A 702 10.80 49.67 -5.75
C PRO A 702 9.40 49.11 -5.49
N ALA A 703 8.85 49.23 -4.28
CA ALA A 703 7.69 48.45 -3.82
C ALA A 703 6.33 48.97 -4.31
N LEU A 704 6.23 50.25 -4.70
CA LEU A 704 4.93 50.88 -5.06
C LEU A 704 4.39 50.47 -6.44
N LEU A 705 5.20 49.87 -7.31
CA LEU A 705 4.79 49.51 -8.67
C LEU A 705 4.03 48.17 -8.78
N LEU A 706 4.11 47.30 -7.75
CA LEU A 706 3.41 46.01 -7.76
C LEU A 706 1.97 46.08 -7.20
N GLU A 707 1.68 47.11 -6.40
CA GLU A 707 0.47 47.19 -5.58
C GLU A 707 -0.74 47.72 -6.37
N SER A 708 -0.50 48.57 -7.37
CA SER A 708 -1.51 49.11 -8.29
C SER A 708 -1.99 48.07 -9.31
N GLU A 709 -1.08 47.26 -9.86
CA GLU A 709 -1.39 46.20 -10.83
C GLU A 709 -2.22 45.07 -10.21
N MET A 710 -1.98 44.72 -8.94
CA MET A 710 -2.76 43.71 -8.21
C MET A 710 -4.19 44.17 -7.88
N ARG A 711 -4.39 45.46 -7.60
CA ARG A 711 -5.72 46.02 -7.28
C ARG A 711 -6.70 45.97 -8.46
N LEU A 712 -6.24 46.23 -9.68
CA LEU A 712 -7.10 46.16 -10.88
C LEU A 712 -7.57 44.74 -11.18
N ILE A 713 -6.66 43.76 -11.02
CA ILE A 713 -6.96 42.35 -11.20
C ILE A 713 -7.99 41.89 -10.16
N GLN A 714 -7.92 42.41 -8.94
CA GLN A 714 -8.82 42.07 -7.85
C GLN A 714 -10.22 42.67 -8.04
N GLN A 715 -10.33 43.95 -8.44
CA GLN A 715 -11.61 44.59 -8.79
C GLN A 715 -12.27 43.96 -10.02
N TYR A 716 -11.49 43.57 -11.04
CA TYR A 716 -12.01 42.89 -12.21
C TYR A 716 -12.49 41.47 -11.89
N CYS A 717 -11.75 40.72 -11.06
CA CYS A 717 -12.22 39.43 -10.54
C CYS A 717 -13.54 39.58 -9.78
N GLN A 718 -13.69 40.64 -8.98
CA GLN A 718 -14.88 40.89 -8.18
C GLN A 718 -16.12 41.17 -9.06
N SER A 719 -15.98 42.03 -10.06
CA SER A 719 -17.07 42.30 -11.04
C SER A 719 -17.41 41.10 -11.93
N TYR A 720 -16.44 40.24 -12.25
CA TYR A 720 -16.68 38.98 -12.97
C TYR A 720 -17.44 37.95 -12.11
N TRP A 721 -17.12 37.86 -10.81
CA TRP A 721 -17.87 37.02 -9.87
C TRP A 721 -19.31 37.48 -9.68
N GLU A 722 -19.56 38.79 -9.69
CA GLU A 722 -20.91 39.37 -9.64
C GLU A 722 -21.74 39.10 -10.92
N GLN A 723 -21.10 39.03 -12.08
CA GLN A 723 -21.77 38.64 -13.33
C GLN A 723 -22.12 37.15 -13.38
N LEU A 724 -21.31 36.29 -12.77
CA LEU A 724 -21.59 34.85 -12.66
C LEU A 724 -22.76 34.53 -11.71
N THR A 725 -22.98 35.33 -10.67
CA THR A 725 -24.11 35.15 -9.74
C THR A 725 -25.42 35.74 -10.28
N ALA A 726 -25.37 36.76 -11.14
CA ALA A 726 -26.55 37.38 -11.76
C ALA A 726 -27.22 36.53 -12.86
N GLY A 727 -26.54 35.54 -13.44
CA GLY A 727 -27.08 34.66 -14.49
C GLY A 727 -27.99 33.51 -14.03
N GLY A 728 -28.24 33.37 -12.72
CA GLY A 728 -28.96 32.22 -12.14
C GLY A 728 -30.47 32.37 -11.92
N ASN A 729 -31.04 33.57 -12.07
CA ASN A 729 -32.46 33.81 -11.76
C ASN A 729 -33.23 34.31 -12.99
N SER A 730 -33.72 33.38 -13.81
CA SER A 730 -34.86 33.63 -14.70
C SER A 730 -35.84 32.46 -14.58
N GLN A 731 -36.66 32.51 -13.53
CA GLN A 731 -37.83 31.65 -13.36
C GLN A 731 -39.02 32.31 -14.07
N ALA A 732 -39.61 31.56 -14.99
CA ALA A 732 -40.73 31.96 -15.84
C ALA A 732 -42.03 32.22 -15.04
N ASP A 733 -42.73 33.28 -15.44
CA ASP A 733 -44.11 33.62 -15.05
C ASP A 733 -45.12 32.52 -15.42
N LEU A 734 -45.98 32.16 -14.47
CA LEU A 734 -47.23 31.42 -14.68
C LEU A 734 -48.39 32.21 -14.04
N PRO A 735 -49.55 32.36 -14.71
CA PRO A 735 -50.59 33.28 -14.25
C PRO A 735 -51.50 32.68 -13.17
N ARG A 736 -51.90 33.58 -12.25
CA ARG A 736 -52.81 33.37 -11.11
C ARG A 736 -54.15 32.74 -11.51
N ARG A 737 -54.59 31.74 -10.74
CA ARG A 737 -56.01 31.32 -10.62
C ARG A 737 -56.48 31.42 -9.17
N THR A 738 -57.72 31.86 -9.03
CA THR A 738 -58.41 32.38 -7.85
C THR A 738 -58.93 31.30 -6.89
N ASN A 739 -58.96 31.64 -5.60
CA ASN A 739 -59.60 30.84 -4.54
C ASN A 739 -61.13 30.96 -4.60
N ARG A 740 -61.85 29.84 -4.39
CA ARG A 740 -63.22 29.82 -3.86
C ARG A 740 -63.44 28.61 -2.96
N ARG A 741 -64.01 28.86 -1.77
CA ARG A 741 -64.39 27.94 -0.69
C ARG A 741 -65.51 26.96 -1.08
N HIS A 742 -65.54 25.79 -0.43
CA HIS A 742 -66.68 25.10 0.23
C HIS A 742 -66.15 23.79 0.86
N THR A 743 -66.07 23.65 2.21
CA THR A 743 -67.02 22.95 3.13
C THR A 743 -67.46 21.55 2.69
N GLU A 744 -66.97 20.46 3.33
CA GLU A 744 -67.70 19.64 4.35
C GLU A 744 -67.06 18.26 4.63
N ALA A 745 -67.11 17.87 5.92
CA ALA A 745 -67.41 16.55 6.51
C ALA A 745 -66.51 15.28 6.34
N LEU A 746 -65.86 14.91 7.47
CA LEU A 746 -66.02 13.67 8.27
C LEU A 746 -65.63 12.24 7.78
N LYS A 747 -65.08 11.49 8.79
CA LYS A 747 -64.82 10.03 8.97
C LYS A 747 -63.53 9.48 8.35
N ALA A 748 -62.54 8.96 9.09
CA ALA A 748 -62.46 7.92 10.14
C ALA A 748 -62.39 6.47 9.58
N SER A 749 -61.58 5.64 10.26
CA SER A 749 -61.13 4.25 10.03
C SER A 749 -60.03 4.08 8.98
N GLY A 750 -58.86 3.48 9.23
CA GLY A 750 -58.52 2.48 10.24
C GLY A 750 -58.28 1.14 9.54
N GLU A 751 -57.03 0.87 9.18
CA GLU A 751 -56.30 -0.42 9.27
C GLU A 751 -54.81 -0.17 9.03
#